data_AF-A0A7W1G8J5-F1
#
_entry.id   AF-A0A7W1G8J5-F1
#
_cell.length_a   1.000
_cell.length_b   1.000
_cell.length_c   1.000
_cell.angle_alpha   90.00
_cell.angle_beta   90.00
_cell.angle_gamma   90.00
#
_symmetry.space_group_name_H-M   'P 1'
#
loop_
_entity.id
_entity.type
_entity.pdbx_description
1 polymer ?
#
loop_
_entity_poly.entity_id
_entity_poly.type
_entity_poly.pdbx_seq_one_letter_code
_entity_poly.pdbx_strand_id
1 'polypeptide(L)'
;MKLPDELRMTALLLTVVCLMASFVPAQRRRTPPRSKPAAPTSTNSASSKPASTKPPATKSAPTSAAPVPASATAIDPDRQQALLDQDFAFDEIVASDTYAVYGEVRRVGQLISAGNVIEMFQPFESLVSSQNASFQMTSTLQFLTKHAELLADANMSFAMMPTRRGVPEAVSALRLPSVEAARTFEPQLRKYLTTLPGMGAPAETSAGVARTSKKRRAHTNAALSPQSRFTIKRYGSMLMLSDAPFNLKALKSESGTTFSDDERLQRIRGRLASEQLFVYVNTDLIERYSKLTREESEAQMVAAQKVSSDVQMIPNVQRAGRTPNDSEVTETGDIANQGTAAVVGTNHGTGVVVGVTKTDSDSQTATVTGTIQTEADKQDALLTEEETKLAEDEAKEVKTVEAPPANDGVSLNILGGLLGGITGGMPEWPEAVGVGVGFEGSEYLVRVLVDNGAEQRQPGRSPLIPFLPFIIPGPPVLSEASSIAPATSEMLFSISLDAPRIFEELVERADAAKLQQQSGENRAPVTGQEKEPTLKERMASLETKYKFRIKEEFLATLGHEVAVSAPLSYFGMSRRGSGRRSAKDSDAGIVVLISLKDREAFRAMLPRVFDAVGMKAIFDLARTEKQGDVEILSIADFSIAFVNNFLVVAPDGKSVRRVVDAYTNGTTLGGDETFRAATGWEPNQKLAQVYISPKLMEGMLADLRSMSAQGDPEVKELIGNLSVTADAITYAASGDDQALMHELHLPKGLIKLFASSASVAIKQAPLLGSESRAMYSLTTIAEAEESYKSKGKSGYATLDELKKKKLIPAGLLDNSNYKIDLTVSGDSFEATATPIEYGGKGRRSFFIDESGKLRGADHGGKRATVSDEPID
;
A
#
# COMPACT_ATOMS: atom_id res chain seq x y z
N MET A 1 6.12 -16.78 -5.63
CA MET A 1 7.39 -16.37 -6.23
C MET A 1 8.05 -15.35 -5.32
N LYS A 2 9.26 -15.61 -4.84
CA LYS A 2 10.13 -14.55 -4.30
C LYS A 2 10.75 -13.88 -5.52
N LEU A 3 10.59 -12.56 -5.69
CA LEU A 3 11.45 -11.86 -6.66
C LEU A 3 12.91 -12.04 -6.20
N PRO A 4 13.86 -12.29 -7.13
CA PRO A 4 15.29 -12.29 -6.81
C PRO A 4 15.68 -10.99 -6.09
N ASP A 5 16.62 -11.05 -5.14
CA ASP A 5 17.16 -9.86 -4.45
C ASP A 5 17.69 -8.80 -5.45
N GLU A 6 18.06 -9.23 -6.65
CA GLU A 6 18.55 -8.42 -7.77
C GLU A 6 17.48 -7.53 -8.40
N LEU A 7 16.22 -8.00 -8.43
CA LEU A 7 15.07 -7.21 -8.85
C LEU A 7 14.60 -6.27 -7.74
N ARG A 8 15.04 -6.42 -6.47
CA ARG A 8 14.58 -5.56 -5.37
C ARG A 8 15.09 -4.13 -5.44
N MET A 9 16.12 -3.81 -6.23
CA MET A 9 16.69 -2.46 -6.40
C MET A 9 16.01 -1.70 -7.55
N THR A 10 15.81 -2.37 -8.70
CA THR A 10 15.02 -1.83 -9.82
C THR A 10 13.54 -1.82 -9.49
N ALA A 11 13.05 -2.88 -8.83
CA ALA A 11 11.81 -2.83 -8.10
C ALA A 11 11.92 -2.02 -6.81
N LEU A 12 13.06 -1.53 -6.28
CA LEU A 12 13.00 -0.50 -5.22
C LEU A 12 12.64 0.82 -5.86
N LEU A 13 13.23 1.16 -7.00
CA LEU A 13 12.85 2.32 -7.81
C LEU A 13 11.37 2.20 -8.25
N LEU A 14 10.99 1.06 -8.83
CA LEU A 14 9.61 0.80 -9.27
C LEU A 14 8.65 0.62 -8.09
N THR A 15 9.06 0.04 -6.96
CA THR A 15 8.24 -0.13 -5.76
C THR A 15 8.24 1.12 -4.90
N VAL A 16 9.17 2.08 -5.02
CA VAL A 16 9.01 3.43 -4.46
C VAL A 16 8.01 4.19 -5.32
N VAL A 17 8.08 4.06 -6.64
CA VAL A 17 7.06 4.58 -7.57
C VAL A 17 5.69 3.90 -7.36
N CYS A 18 5.63 2.60 -7.05
CA CYS A 18 4.40 1.84 -6.81
C CYS A 18 3.93 1.83 -5.33
N LEU A 19 4.81 1.99 -4.31
CA LEU A 19 4.44 2.11 -2.88
C LEU A 19 3.77 3.45 -2.62
N MET A 20 4.17 4.49 -3.34
CA MET A 20 3.43 5.76 -3.36
C MET A 20 2.02 5.60 -3.95
N ALA A 21 1.76 4.52 -4.70
CA ALA A 21 0.46 4.17 -5.27
C ALA A 21 -0.26 3.01 -4.55
N SER A 22 0.28 2.43 -3.46
CA SER A 22 -0.30 1.23 -2.83
C SER A 22 0.01 1.12 -1.33
N PHE A 23 -0.86 1.68 -0.50
CA PHE A 23 -0.96 1.36 0.93
C PHE A 23 -2.21 0.50 1.20
N VAL A 24 -2.06 -0.83 1.32
CA VAL A 24 -2.80 -1.77 2.23
C VAL A 24 -2.15 -3.17 2.13
N PRO A 25 -1.89 -3.90 3.24
CA PRO A 25 -1.40 -5.28 3.19
C PRO A 25 -2.51 -6.30 2.87
N ALA A 26 -2.34 -7.07 1.79
CA ALA A 26 -3.26 -8.14 1.40
C ALA A 26 -3.05 -9.42 2.25
N GLN A 27 -4.01 -9.75 3.11
CA GLN A 27 -4.11 -11.08 3.73
C GLN A 27 -4.61 -12.11 2.70
N ARG A 28 -3.79 -13.11 2.39
CA ARG A 28 -4.18 -14.23 1.51
C ARG A 28 -5.09 -15.23 2.26
N ARG A 29 -6.35 -15.32 1.86
CA ARG A 29 -7.20 -16.49 2.15
C ARG A 29 -7.00 -17.57 1.09
N ARG A 30 -6.89 -18.83 1.53
CA ARG A 30 -6.84 -20.02 0.66
C ARG A 30 -8.23 -20.33 0.11
N THR A 31 -8.35 -20.48 -1.20
CA THR A 31 -9.54 -21.04 -1.89
C THR A 31 -9.39 -22.55 -2.10
N PRO A 32 -10.47 -23.34 -2.01
CA PRO A 32 -10.47 -24.78 -2.33
C PRO A 32 -10.62 -25.04 -3.85
N PRO A 33 -10.31 -26.26 -4.33
CA PRO A 33 -10.26 -26.58 -5.76
C PRO A 33 -11.65 -26.68 -6.40
N ARG A 34 -11.79 -26.12 -7.60
CA ARG A 34 -13.01 -26.10 -8.42
C ARG A 34 -13.00 -27.26 -9.43
N SER A 35 -14.13 -27.97 -9.58
CA SER A 35 -14.34 -29.03 -10.57
C SER A 35 -14.65 -28.47 -11.97
N LYS A 36 -14.31 -29.25 -13.00
CA LYS A 36 -14.39 -28.91 -14.44
C LYS A 36 -15.84 -28.69 -14.93
N PRO A 37 -16.10 -27.70 -15.81
CA PRO A 37 -17.37 -27.58 -16.52
C PRO A 37 -17.40 -28.42 -17.80
N ALA A 38 -18.59 -28.96 -18.12
CA ALA A 38 -18.91 -29.69 -19.34
C ALA A 38 -19.22 -28.74 -20.51
N ALA A 39 -18.91 -29.19 -21.73
CA ALA A 39 -19.04 -28.44 -22.98
C ALA A 39 -20.50 -28.19 -23.42
N PRO A 40 -20.81 -27.04 -24.07
CA PRO A 40 -22.13 -26.79 -24.62
C PRO A 40 -22.30 -27.33 -26.05
N THR A 41 -23.47 -27.94 -26.28
CA THR A 41 -23.98 -28.43 -27.55
C THR A 41 -24.52 -27.27 -28.40
N SER A 42 -24.03 -27.10 -29.63
CA SER A 42 -24.52 -26.08 -30.58
C SER A 42 -25.73 -26.57 -31.37
N THR A 43 -26.82 -25.80 -31.38
CA THR A 43 -27.97 -25.99 -32.27
C THR A 43 -27.86 -25.14 -33.52
N ASN A 44 -28.16 -25.77 -34.66
CA ASN A 44 -28.20 -25.21 -36.01
C ASN A 44 -29.27 -24.12 -36.16
N SER A 45 -28.95 -23.08 -36.94
CA SER A 45 -29.95 -22.38 -37.74
C SER A 45 -29.34 -21.98 -39.10
N ALA A 46 -30.07 -22.32 -40.15
CA ALA A 46 -29.74 -22.09 -41.55
C ALA A 46 -30.34 -20.75 -42.01
N SER A 47 -29.63 -20.00 -42.85
CA SER A 47 -30.26 -19.18 -43.90
C SER A 47 -29.27 -18.65 -44.94
N SER A 48 -29.62 -18.99 -46.19
CA SER A 48 -29.45 -18.28 -47.47
C SER A 48 -28.12 -17.67 -47.96
N LYS A 49 -27.76 -18.15 -49.15
CA LYS A 49 -26.75 -17.70 -50.12
C LYS A 49 -27.37 -16.61 -51.03
N PRO A 50 -26.57 -15.78 -51.72
CA PRO A 50 -26.53 -15.96 -53.17
C PRO A 50 -25.14 -15.75 -53.81
N ALA A 51 -25.10 -16.05 -55.10
CA ALA A 51 -23.96 -16.41 -55.93
C ALA A 51 -23.10 -15.25 -56.44
N SER A 52 -21.82 -15.53 -56.74
CA SER A 52 -21.06 -14.85 -57.79
C SER A 52 -19.99 -15.77 -58.41
N THR A 53 -20.28 -16.13 -59.65
CA THR A 53 -19.45 -16.35 -60.84
C THR A 53 -17.93 -16.54 -60.75
N LYS A 54 -17.50 -17.68 -61.30
CA LYS A 54 -16.13 -18.08 -61.66
C LYS A 54 -15.98 -18.07 -63.19
N PRO A 55 -14.81 -17.69 -63.74
CA PRO A 55 -14.35 -18.22 -65.02
C PRO A 55 -12.94 -18.87 -64.92
N PRO A 56 -12.47 -19.56 -65.98
CA PRO A 56 -11.89 -20.90 -65.86
C PRO A 56 -10.37 -20.96 -65.79
N ALA A 57 -9.92 -22.15 -65.37
CA ALA A 57 -8.54 -22.58 -65.32
C ALA A 57 -7.96 -22.89 -66.72
N THR A 58 -6.70 -22.51 -66.91
CA THR A 58 -5.83 -23.07 -67.96
C THR A 58 -4.60 -23.67 -67.29
N LYS A 59 -4.48 -24.99 -67.39
CA LYS A 59 -3.27 -25.76 -67.02
C LYS A 59 -2.23 -25.61 -68.13
N SER A 60 -0.99 -25.31 -67.77
CA SER A 60 0.19 -25.85 -68.45
C SER A 60 1.40 -25.70 -67.52
N ALA A 61 2.02 -26.84 -67.20
CA ALA A 61 3.37 -26.91 -66.68
C ALA A 61 4.37 -26.65 -67.82
N PRO A 62 5.60 -26.20 -67.52
CA PRO A 62 6.64 -27.23 -67.47
C PRO A 62 7.65 -27.06 -66.33
N THR A 63 8.12 -28.23 -65.92
CA THR A 63 9.29 -28.52 -65.10
C THR A 63 10.53 -27.74 -65.54
N SER A 64 11.13 -26.98 -64.64
CA SER A 64 12.54 -26.56 -64.73
C SER A 64 13.15 -26.63 -63.33
N ALA A 65 14.12 -27.52 -63.16
CA ALA A 65 14.89 -27.68 -61.95
C ALA A 65 15.80 -26.46 -61.76
N ALA A 66 15.52 -25.64 -60.75
CA ALA A 66 16.43 -24.58 -60.32
C ALA A 66 17.55 -25.18 -59.44
N PRO A 67 18.83 -24.83 -59.69
CA PRO A 67 19.94 -25.29 -58.89
C PRO A 67 19.89 -24.66 -57.49
N VAL A 68 20.11 -25.47 -56.47
CA VAL A 68 20.38 -25.03 -55.10
C VAL A 68 21.68 -24.20 -55.12
N PRO A 69 21.68 -22.89 -54.80
CA PRO A 69 22.92 -22.17 -54.57
C PRO A 69 23.41 -22.51 -53.17
N ALA A 70 24.19 -23.59 -53.07
CA ALA A 70 25.05 -23.85 -51.93
C ALA A 70 26.29 -22.96 -52.04
N SER A 71 26.22 -21.76 -51.47
CA SER A 71 27.38 -20.97 -51.04
C SER A 71 26.88 -19.88 -50.12
N ALA A 72 27.10 -20.07 -48.81
CA ALA A 72 27.04 -18.97 -47.85
C ALA A 72 28.14 -17.97 -48.23
N THR A 73 27.78 -16.97 -49.05
CA THR A 73 28.67 -15.88 -49.42
C THR A 73 29.08 -15.19 -48.12
N ALA A 74 30.39 -15.14 -47.85
CA ALA A 74 30.91 -14.32 -46.77
C ALA A 74 30.32 -12.91 -46.93
N ILE A 75 29.61 -12.45 -45.89
CA ILE A 75 28.95 -11.14 -45.91
C ILE A 75 30.05 -10.10 -46.09
N ASP A 76 29.94 -9.30 -47.15
CA ASP A 76 30.83 -8.19 -47.45
C ASP A 76 31.05 -7.32 -46.19
N PRO A 77 32.28 -7.15 -45.69
CA PRO A 77 32.57 -6.35 -44.50
C PRO A 77 32.08 -4.91 -44.64
N ASP A 78 32.03 -4.35 -45.85
CA ASP A 78 31.50 -3.00 -46.09
C ASP A 78 29.99 -2.96 -45.88
N ARG A 79 29.28 -4.05 -46.20
CA ARG A 79 27.84 -4.19 -45.91
C ARG A 79 27.55 -4.40 -44.43
N GLN A 80 28.45 -5.06 -43.70
CA GLN A 80 28.36 -5.14 -42.23
C GLN A 80 28.59 -3.77 -41.59
N GLN A 81 29.56 -3.00 -42.09
CA GLN A 81 29.84 -1.65 -41.62
C GLN A 81 28.66 -0.71 -41.92
N ALA A 82 28.09 -0.76 -43.13
CA ALA A 82 26.92 0.04 -43.50
C ALA A 82 25.67 -0.28 -42.65
N LEU A 83 25.48 -1.54 -42.23
CA LEU A 83 24.42 -1.93 -41.30
C LEU A 83 24.71 -1.46 -39.86
N LEU A 84 25.98 -1.34 -39.48
CA LEU A 84 26.38 -0.74 -38.19
C LEU A 84 26.26 0.78 -38.19
N ASP A 85 26.22 1.42 -39.36
CA ASP A 85 26.07 2.87 -39.51
C ASP A 85 24.59 3.31 -39.64
N GLN A 86 23.64 2.36 -39.79
CA GLN A 86 22.21 2.68 -39.71
C GLN A 86 21.80 3.03 -38.28
N ASP A 87 21.19 4.20 -38.12
CA ASP A 87 20.64 4.65 -36.84
C ASP A 87 19.23 4.09 -36.66
N PHE A 88 19.04 3.24 -35.66
CA PHE A 88 17.76 2.64 -35.31
C PHE A 88 17.33 3.14 -33.94
N ALA A 89 16.03 3.42 -33.77
CA ALA A 89 15.49 3.66 -32.44
C ALA A 89 15.28 2.33 -31.70
N PHE A 90 15.40 2.35 -30.37
CA PHE A 90 15.27 1.14 -29.55
C PHE A 90 13.88 0.50 -29.68
N ASP A 91 12.84 1.33 -29.76
CA ASP A 91 11.44 0.95 -29.93
C ASP A 91 11.11 0.36 -31.32
N GLU A 92 11.93 0.62 -32.34
CA GLU A 92 11.82 0.00 -33.68
C GLU A 92 12.46 -1.40 -33.74
N ILE A 93 13.30 -1.73 -32.76
CA ILE A 93 14.02 -3.01 -32.73
C ILE A 93 13.27 -4.05 -31.91
N VAL A 94 12.74 -3.63 -30.76
CA VAL A 94 12.14 -4.54 -29.78
C VAL A 94 10.67 -4.72 -30.07
N ALA A 95 10.24 -5.97 -30.19
CA ALA A 95 8.83 -6.29 -30.39
C ALA A 95 8.00 -6.05 -29.12
N SER A 96 6.77 -5.58 -29.32
CA SER A 96 5.87 -5.17 -28.23
C SER A 96 5.41 -6.32 -27.33
N ASP A 97 5.55 -7.57 -27.81
CA ASP A 97 5.22 -8.80 -27.09
C ASP A 97 6.42 -9.44 -26.39
N THR A 98 7.60 -8.83 -26.46
CA THR A 98 8.85 -9.43 -25.96
C THR A 98 9.13 -9.08 -24.50
N TYR A 99 8.76 -7.88 -24.07
CA TYR A 99 8.89 -7.42 -22.69
C TYR A 99 7.61 -6.74 -22.23
N ALA A 100 7.21 -6.99 -20.99
CA ALA A 100 6.04 -6.35 -20.41
C ALA A 100 6.31 -4.94 -19.87
N VAL A 101 7.57 -4.59 -19.61
CA VAL A 101 7.95 -3.28 -19.10
C VAL A 101 8.88 -2.60 -20.10
N TYR A 102 8.56 -1.35 -20.43
CA TYR A 102 9.37 -0.44 -21.24
C TYR A 102 9.63 0.83 -20.44
N GLY A 103 10.78 1.48 -20.61
CA GLY A 103 11.03 2.77 -19.99
C GLY A 103 12.09 3.60 -20.69
N GLU A 104 12.13 4.89 -20.35
CA GLU A 104 13.00 5.91 -20.94
C GLU A 104 13.50 6.87 -19.87
N VAL A 105 14.77 7.23 -19.95
CA VAL A 105 15.36 8.39 -19.28
C VAL A 105 15.83 9.34 -20.38
N ARG A 106 15.18 10.50 -20.46
CA ARG A 106 15.44 11.51 -21.48
C ARG A 106 16.49 12.49 -21.00
N ARG A 107 17.38 12.90 -21.91
CA ARG A 107 18.42 13.92 -21.67
C ARG A 107 19.24 13.60 -20.41
N VAL A 108 19.76 12.39 -20.35
CA VAL A 108 20.43 11.79 -19.18
C VAL A 108 21.44 12.76 -18.56
N GLY A 109 22.32 13.35 -19.36
CA GLY A 109 23.35 14.27 -18.89
C GLY A 109 22.80 15.57 -18.31
N GLN A 110 21.74 16.14 -18.89
CA GLN A 110 21.08 17.31 -18.30
C GLN A 110 20.41 16.97 -16.98
N LEU A 111 19.75 15.81 -16.92
CA LEU A 111 19.07 15.34 -15.71
C LEU A 111 20.07 15.14 -14.54
N ILE A 112 21.25 14.59 -14.83
CA ILE A 112 22.33 14.43 -13.83
C ILE A 112 22.93 15.79 -13.46
N SER A 113 23.20 16.65 -14.45
CA SER A 113 23.82 17.98 -14.23
C SER A 113 22.92 18.91 -13.43
N ALA A 114 21.59 18.75 -13.53
CA ALA A 114 20.63 19.50 -12.75
C ALA A 114 20.67 19.17 -11.24
N GLY A 115 21.43 18.14 -10.82
CA GLY A 115 21.54 17.71 -9.42
C GLY A 115 20.31 16.99 -8.89
N ASN A 116 19.14 17.15 -9.54
CA ASN A 116 17.85 16.59 -9.11
C ASN A 116 17.88 15.08 -8.84
N VAL A 117 18.54 14.30 -9.69
CA VAL A 117 18.65 12.84 -9.50
C VAL A 117 19.57 12.50 -8.33
N ILE A 118 20.70 13.19 -8.20
CA ILE A 118 21.62 12.98 -7.09
C ILE A 118 20.92 13.32 -5.77
N GLU A 119 20.21 14.45 -5.70
CA GLU A 119 19.44 14.87 -4.53
C GLU A 119 18.31 13.89 -4.18
N MET A 120 17.73 13.20 -5.16
CA MET A 120 16.72 12.18 -4.93
C MET A 120 17.31 10.93 -4.27
N PHE A 121 18.50 10.48 -4.70
CA PHE A 121 19.10 9.22 -4.25
C PHE A 121 20.03 9.36 -3.04
N GLN A 122 20.72 10.49 -2.90
CA GLN A 122 21.65 10.76 -1.82
C GLN A 122 21.06 10.46 -0.43
N PRO A 123 19.81 10.84 -0.13
CA PRO A 123 19.24 10.55 1.18
C PRO A 123 19.04 9.05 1.48
N PHE A 124 19.02 8.20 0.44
CA PHE A 124 18.87 6.75 0.56
C PHE A 124 20.21 6.01 0.65
N GLU A 125 21.35 6.66 0.37
CA GLU A 125 22.68 6.01 0.41
C GLU A 125 22.98 5.36 1.78
N SER A 126 22.49 5.96 2.87
CA SER A 126 22.58 5.45 4.24
C SER A 126 21.62 4.29 4.54
N LEU A 127 20.50 4.20 3.81
CA LEU A 127 19.45 3.20 4.02
C LEU A 127 19.75 1.89 3.30
N VAL A 128 20.57 1.94 2.26
CA VAL A 128 21.01 0.76 1.53
C VAL A 128 22.02 0.00 2.40
N SER A 129 21.51 -0.94 3.18
CA SER A 129 22.23 -1.70 4.21
C SER A 129 23.41 -2.54 3.71
N SER A 130 23.50 -2.77 2.39
CA SER A 130 24.67 -3.41 1.80
C SER A 130 25.65 -2.35 1.29
N GLN A 131 26.86 -2.35 1.84
CA GLN A 131 27.97 -1.52 1.36
C GLN A 131 28.14 -1.62 -0.17
N ASN A 132 27.87 -2.80 -0.75
CA ASN A 132 27.97 -3.05 -2.19
C ASN A 132 26.94 -2.27 -3.01
N ALA A 133 25.67 -2.24 -2.60
CA ALA A 133 24.63 -1.57 -3.39
C ALA A 133 24.72 -0.04 -3.27
N SER A 134 25.10 0.48 -2.10
CA SER A 134 25.43 1.91 -1.92
C SER A 134 26.62 2.29 -2.81
N PHE A 135 27.72 1.52 -2.75
CA PHE A 135 28.88 1.72 -3.62
C PHE A 135 28.53 1.73 -5.11
N GLN A 136 27.72 0.76 -5.58
CA GLN A 136 27.30 0.68 -6.99
C GLN A 136 26.46 1.88 -7.41
N MET A 137 25.56 2.36 -6.56
CA MET A 137 24.73 3.53 -6.86
C MET A 137 25.59 4.78 -6.95
N THR A 138 26.40 5.05 -5.91
CA THR A 138 27.29 6.22 -5.87
C THR A 138 28.32 6.17 -6.99
N SER A 139 28.92 5.01 -7.31
CA SER A 139 29.86 4.88 -8.43
C SER A 139 29.19 5.14 -9.76
N THR A 140 27.93 4.72 -9.93
CA THR A 140 27.16 4.94 -11.15
C THR A 140 26.83 6.41 -11.31
N LEU A 141 26.33 7.06 -10.25
CA LEU A 141 26.05 8.50 -10.26
C LEU A 141 27.32 9.31 -10.52
N GLN A 142 28.45 8.95 -9.91
CA GLN A 142 29.74 9.63 -10.15
C GLN A 142 30.23 9.44 -11.58
N PHE A 143 30.16 8.22 -12.13
CA PHE A 143 30.51 7.95 -13.52
C PHE A 143 29.64 8.78 -14.47
N LEU A 144 28.33 8.74 -14.27
CA LEU A 144 27.37 9.49 -15.06
C LEU A 144 27.59 11.01 -14.96
N THR A 145 27.88 11.53 -13.77
CA THR A 145 28.19 12.96 -13.53
C THR A 145 29.45 13.38 -14.26
N LYS A 146 30.51 12.55 -14.19
CA LYS A 146 31.78 12.81 -14.89
C LYS A 146 31.60 12.90 -16.41
N HIS A 147 30.59 12.22 -16.95
CA HIS A 147 30.31 12.16 -18.38
C HIS A 147 29.05 12.93 -18.78
N ALA A 148 28.54 13.81 -17.91
CA ALA A 148 27.25 14.46 -18.12
C ALA A 148 27.21 15.35 -19.38
N GLU A 149 28.31 16.00 -19.74
CA GLU A 149 28.40 16.82 -20.95
C GLU A 149 28.22 15.98 -22.22
N LEU A 150 28.92 14.84 -22.32
CA LEU A 150 28.77 13.91 -23.45
C LEU A 150 27.38 13.27 -23.49
N LEU A 151 26.74 13.13 -22.33
CA LEU A 151 25.41 12.55 -22.17
C LEU A 151 24.28 13.58 -22.23
N ALA A 152 24.56 14.86 -22.49
CA ALA A 152 23.59 15.95 -22.32
C ALA A 152 22.27 15.69 -23.07
N ASP A 153 22.36 15.29 -24.33
CA ASP A 153 21.20 14.93 -25.17
C ASP A 153 21.04 13.42 -25.36
N ALA A 154 21.74 12.61 -24.55
CA ALA A 154 21.60 11.17 -24.61
C ALA A 154 20.26 10.73 -24.02
N ASN A 155 19.61 9.79 -24.69
CA ASN A 155 18.39 9.14 -24.21
C ASN A 155 18.71 7.69 -23.89
N MET A 156 18.30 7.23 -22.72
CA MET A 156 18.41 5.83 -22.33
C MET A 156 17.03 5.19 -22.39
N SER A 157 16.88 4.09 -23.10
CA SER A 157 15.68 3.27 -23.08
C SER A 157 16.00 1.91 -22.44
N PHE A 158 15.00 1.28 -21.82
CA PHE A 158 15.15 -0.07 -21.28
C PHE A 158 13.87 -0.88 -21.44
N ALA A 159 14.02 -2.19 -21.46
CA ALA A 159 12.94 -3.16 -21.44
C ALA A 159 13.30 -4.31 -20.49
N MET A 160 12.32 -4.78 -19.73
CA MET A 160 12.50 -5.85 -18.73
C MET A 160 11.21 -6.68 -18.56
N MET A 161 11.32 -7.77 -17.80
CA MET A 161 10.26 -8.78 -17.65
C MET A 161 9.96 -9.45 -18.99
N PRO A 162 10.88 -10.34 -19.45
CA PRO A 162 10.71 -11.00 -20.73
C PRO A 162 9.48 -11.90 -20.72
N THR A 163 8.68 -11.80 -21.77
CA THR A 163 7.47 -12.61 -21.96
C THR A 163 7.68 -13.68 -23.03
N ARG A 164 8.90 -13.74 -23.59
CA ARG A 164 9.37 -14.75 -24.53
C ARG A 164 10.61 -15.45 -23.97
N ARG A 165 10.87 -16.67 -24.45
CA ARG A 165 12.10 -17.41 -24.11
C ARG A 165 13.25 -16.99 -25.01
N GLY A 166 14.48 -17.13 -24.51
CA GLY A 166 15.69 -16.91 -25.30
C GLY A 166 16.02 -15.44 -25.54
N VAL A 167 15.39 -14.53 -24.79
CA VAL A 167 15.78 -13.12 -24.70
C VAL A 167 16.41 -12.85 -23.33
N PRO A 168 17.26 -11.80 -23.19
CA PRO A 168 17.80 -11.40 -21.89
C PRO A 168 16.71 -11.03 -20.88
N GLU A 169 17.03 -11.05 -19.57
CA GLU A 169 16.09 -10.61 -18.52
C GLU A 169 15.85 -9.09 -18.60
N ALA A 170 16.89 -8.35 -18.98
CA ALA A 170 16.80 -6.93 -19.22
C ALA A 170 17.70 -6.51 -20.39
N VAL A 171 17.18 -5.58 -21.19
CA VAL A 171 17.96 -4.90 -22.23
C VAL A 171 17.82 -3.41 -22.02
N SER A 172 18.93 -2.69 -22.10
CA SER A 172 18.94 -1.22 -22.12
C SER A 172 19.72 -0.73 -23.33
N ALA A 173 19.39 0.48 -23.77
CA ALA A 173 19.97 1.14 -24.91
C ALA A 173 20.26 2.58 -24.54
N LEU A 174 21.51 3.00 -24.67
CA LEU A 174 21.92 4.39 -24.55
C LEU A 174 22.13 4.97 -25.94
N ARG A 175 21.21 5.81 -26.39
CA ARG A 175 21.30 6.54 -27.66
C ARG A 175 22.05 7.85 -27.44
N LEU A 176 23.19 7.99 -28.09
CA LEU A 176 24.03 9.18 -28.03
C LEU A 176 23.70 10.13 -29.21
N PRO A 177 24.12 11.40 -29.16
CA PRO A 177 23.80 12.37 -30.21
C PRO A 177 24.38 12.03 -31.59
N SER A 178 25.42 11.19 -31.64
CA SER A 178 26.07 10.78 -32.89
C SER A 178 26.78 9.43 -32.75
N VAL A 179 27.09 8.81 -33.90
CA VAL A 179 27.89 7.58 -33.99
C VAL A 179 29.30 7.78 -33.42
N GLU A 180 29.90 8.96 -33.62
CA GLU A 180 31.22 9.30 -33.09
C GLU A 180 31.21 9.41 -31.56
N ALA A 181 30.15 10.00 -30.98
CA ALA A 181 29.96 10.04 -29.54
C ALA A 181 29.85 8.62 -28.97
N ALA A 182 29.08 7.74 -29.62
CA ALA A 182 28.98 6.32 -29.24
C ALA A 182 30.32 5.59 -29.29
N ARG A 183 31.08 5.77 -30.37
CA ARG A 183 32.41 5.18 -30.53
C ARG A 183 33.39 5.66 -29.45
N THR A 184 33.28 6.92 -29.04
CA THR A 184 34.15 7.54 -28.04
C THR A 184 33.78 7.12 -26.62
N PHE A 185 32.48 6.95 -26.34
CA PHE A 185 31.97 6.62 -25.01
C PHE A 185 32.02 5.13 -24.69
N GLU A 186 31.82 4.25 -25.69
CA GLU A 186 31.78 2.80 -25.51
C GLU A 186 32.97 2.22 -24.71
N PRO A 187 34.25 2.59 -24.98
CA PRO A 187 35.37 2.06 -24.21
C PRO A 187 35.34 2.49 -22.73
N GLN A 188 34.83 3.69 -22.45
CA GLN A 188 34.73 4.25 -21.10
C GLN A 188 33.64 3.53 -20.30
N LEU A 189 32.49 3.31 -20.93
CA LEU A 189 31.39 2.54 -20.35
C LEU A 189 31.81 1.08 -20.11
N ARG A 190 32.47 0.43 -21.08
CA ARG A 190 32.98 -0.94 -20.92
C ARG A 190 33.97 -1.03 -19.75
N LYS A 191 34.90 -0.08 -19.65
CA LYS A 191 35.84 -0.01 -18.52
C LYS A 191 35.08 0.13 -17.20
N TYR A 192 34.11 1.04 -17.13
CA TYR A 192 33.29 1.24 -15.93
C TYR A 192 32.55 -0.04 -15.50
N LEU A 193 31.90 -0.75 -16.43
CA LEU A 193 31.17 -1.99 -16.11
C LEU A 193 32.06 -3.10 -15.56
N THR A 194 33.36 -3.10 -15.88
CA THR A 194 34.31 -4.06 -15.27
C THR A 194 34.68 -3.73 -13.82
N THR A 195 34.41 -2.50 -13.36
CA THR A 195 34.67 -2.06 -11.98
C THR A 195 33.51 -2.34 -11.03
N LEU A 196 32.31 -2.58 -11.56
CA LEU A 196 31.16 -2.90 -10.74
C LEU A 196 31.37 -4.25 -10.06
N PRO A 197 31.31 -4.34 -8.72
CA PRO A 197 31.45 -5.61 -8.02
C PRO A 197 30.34 -6.54 -8.52
N GLY A 198 30.72 -7.77 -8.87
CA GLY A 198 29.78 -8.76 -9.39
C GLY A 198 28.61 -8.90 -8.43
N MET A 199 27.43 -8.46 -8.86
CA MET A 199 26.15 -8.89 -8.26
C MET A 199 26.23 -10.42 -8.14
N GLY A 200 25.77 -11.02 -7.04
CA GLY A 200 25.89 -12.48 -6.84
C GLY A 200 25.47 -13.23 -8.10
N ALA A 201 26.17 -14.30 -8.47
CA ALA A 201 25.55 -15.20 -9.45
C ALA A 201 24.25 -15.71 -8.79
N PRO A 202 23.11 -15.80 -9.50
CA PRO A 202 22.00 -16.57 -8.97
C PRO A 202 22.57 -17.94 -8.64
N ALA A 203 22.44 -18.35 -7.38
CA ALA A 203 22.96 -19.62 -6.90
C ALA A 203 22.49 -20.69 -7.90
N GLU A 204 23.42 -21.26 -8.66
CA GLU A 204 23.11 -22.34 -9.58
C GLU A 204 22.35 -23.37 -8.75
N THR A 205 21.05 -23.51 -9.03
CA THR A 205 20.27 -24.62 -8.53
C THR A 205 20.88 -25.85 -9.18
N SER A 206 21.83 -26.44 -8.47
CA SER A 206 22.46 -27.69 -8.82
C SER A 206 21.39 -28.78 -8.79
N ALA A 207 20.66 -28.91 -9.89
CA ALA A 207 19.91 -30.12 -10.20
C ALA A 207 20.95 -31.23 -10.38
N GLY A 208 21.15 -31.99 -9.32
CA GLY A 208 22.05 -33.13 -9.31
C GLY A 208 21.63 -34.16 -10.35
N VAL A 209 22.49 -34.39 -11.34
CA VAL A 209 22.66 -35.72 -11.94
C VAL A 209 24.16 -35.96 -12.06
N ALA A 210 24.68 -36.72 -11.10
CA ALA A 210 26.02 -37.27 -11.17
C ALA A 210 26.11 -38.23 -12.36
N ARG A 211 26.84 -37.84 -13.40
CA ARG A 211 27.39 -38.77 -14.39
C ARG A 211 28.90 -38.79 -14.28
N THR A 212 29.38 -39.85 -13.65
CA THR A 212 30.78 -40.28 -13.68
C THR A 212 31.24 -40.46 -15.12
N SER A 213 32.12 -39.58 -15.60
CA SER A 213 33.01 -39.92 -16.70
C SER A 213 34.41 -39.38 -16.42
N LYS A 214 35.30 -40.33 -16.19
CA LYS A 214 36.70 -40.19 -15.84
C LYS A 214 37.51 -40.08 -17.12
N LYS A 215 37.95 -38.88 -17.52
CA LYS A 215 39.16 -38.73 -18.36
C LYS A 215 39.78 -37.33 -18.23
N ARG A 216 40.84 -37.27 -17.43
CA ARG A 216 41.80 -36.16 -17.34
C ARG A 216 42.44 -35.90 -18.71
N ARG A 217 42.34 -34.66 -19.20
CA ARG A 217 43.40 -34.02 -19.98
C ARG A 217 43.61 -32.63 -19.41
N ALA A 218 44.86 -32.37 -19.05
CA ALA A 218 45.32 -31.10 -18.51
C ALA A 218 45.24 -30.04 -19.61
N HIS A 219 44.44 -29.00 -19.37
CA HIS A 219 44.60 -27.71 -20.04
C HIS A 219 45.05 -26.68 -19.02
N THR A 220 46.22 -26.12 -19.34
CA THR A 220 46.82 -24.87 -18.88
C THR A 220 45.84 -23.85 -18.30
N ASN A 221 46.13 -23.40 -17.08
CA ASN A 221 45.58 -22.21 -16.44
C ASN A 221 45.93 -20.96 -17.27
N ALA A 222 45.16 -20.67 -18.30
CA ALA A 222 45.06 -19.31 -18.82
C ALA A 222 44.24 -18.52 -17.80
N ALA A 223 44.85 -17.48 -17.21
CA ALA A 223 44.16 -16.55 -16.34
C ALA A 223 42.92 -16.01 -17.06
N LEU A 224 41.74 -16.49 -16.66
CA LEU A 224 40.46 -15.98 -17.12
C LEU A 224 40.41 -14.51 -16.71
N SER A 225 40.66 -13.63 -17.67
CA SER A 225 40.45 -12.20 -17.49
C SER A 225 39.02 -12.02 -17.01
N PRO A 226 38.76 -11.20 -15.96
CA PRO A 226 37.41 -11.00 -15.44
C PRO A 226 36.52 -10.43 -16.56
N GLN A 227 35.76 -11.30 -17.22
CA GLN A 227 34.82 -10.90 -18.26
C GLN A 227 33.66 -10.20 -17.57
N SER A 228 33.32 -9.00 -18.03
CA SER A 228 32.12 -8.30 -17.57
C SER A 228 30.90 -9.19 -17.82
N ARG A 229 30.02 -9.33 -16.83
CA ARG A 229 28.74 -10.06 -17.02
C ARG A 229 27.83 -9.37 -18.03
N PHE A 230 27.98 -8.06 -18.18
CA PHE A 230 27.23 -7.30 -19.16
C PHE A 230 27.80 -7.48 -20.56
N THR A 231 26.90 -7.74 -21.50
CA THR A 231 27.21 -7.70 -22.94
C THR A 231 26.91 -6.30 -23.45
N ILE A 232 27.92 -5.61 -23.98
CA ILE A 232 27.73 -4.33 -24.68
C ILE A 232 27.88 -4.56 -26.19
N LYS A 233 26.93 -4.03 -26.98
CA LYS A 233 26.99 -3.98 -28.44
C LYS A 233 26.63 -2.59 -28.95
N ARG A 234 27.36 -2.08 -29.94
CA ARG A 234 27.07 -0.80 -30.60
C ARG A 234 26.29 -1.02 -31.91
N TYR A 235 25.29 -0.18 -32.13
CA TYR A 235 24.50 -0.09 -33.36
C TYR A 235 24.28 1.40 -33.68
N GLY A 236 25.01 1.94 -34.66
CA GLY A 236 25.00 3.36 -34.97
C GLY A 236 25.38 4.23 -33.76
N SER A 237 24.48 5.15 -33.40
CA SER A 237 24.60 6.04 -32.23
C SER A 237 24.22 5.37 -30.91
N MET A 238 23.73 4.13 -30.94
CA MET A 238 23.16 3.43 -29.80
C MET A 238 24.14 2.39 -29.22
N LEU A 239 24.30 2.40 -27.91
CA LEU A 239 25.00 1.37 -27.13
C LEU A 239 23.98 0.51 -26.40
N MET A 240 23.83 -0.75 -26.79
CA MET A 240 22.95 -1.70 -26.13
C MET A 240 23.70 -2.49 -25.05
N LEU A 241 23.07 -2.65 -23.89
CA LEU A 241 23.56 -3.39 -22.75
C LEU A 241 22.55 -4.45 -22.33
N SER A 242 23.02 -5.64 -21.98
CA SER A 242 22.18 -6.72 -21.46
C SER A 242 22.93 -7.56 -20.42
N ASP A 243 22.16 -8.29 -19.61
CA ASP A 243 22.64 -9.26 -18.61
C ASP A 243 23.11 -10.58 -19.24
N ALA A 244 22.63 -10.90 -20.45
CA ALA A 244 23.01 -12.09 -21.21
C ALA A 244 23.36 -11.76 -22.68
N PRO A 245 24.23 -12.53 -23.35
CA PRO A 245 24.48 -12.38 -24.78
C PRO A 245 23.19 -12.55 -25.61
N PHE A 246 22.93 -11.63 -26.55
CA PHE A 246 21.72 -11.65 -27.39
C PHE A 246 22.01 -11.34 -28.86
N ASN A 247 21.04 -11.58 -29.73
CA ASN A 247 21.02 -11.15 -31.13
C ASN A 247 19.79 -10.26 -31.37
N LEU A 248 19.91 -9.22 -32.19
CA LEU A 248 18.78 -8.37 -32.59
C LEU A 248 17.59 -9.17 -33.13
N LYS A 249 17.85 -10.28 -33.84
CA LYS A 249 16.78 -11.17 -34.33
C LYS A 249 15.93 -11.77 -33.21
N ALA A 250 16.49 -12.00 -32.03
CA ALA A 250 15.76 -12.53 -30.88
C ALA A 250 14.85 -11.48 -30.23
N LEU A 251 15.19 -10.20 -30.37
CA LEU A 251 14.37 -9.09 -29.85
C LEU A 251 13.20 -8.72 -30.78
N LYS A 252 13.24 -9.17 -32.04
CA LYS A 252 12.14 -9.04 -33.00
C LYS A 252 11.15 -10.20 -32.83
N SER A 253 9.86 -9.93 -33.01
CA SER A 253 8.82 -10.96 -33.04
C SER A 253 8.57 -11.44 -34.47
N GLU A 254 7.90 -12.57 -34.59
CA GLU A 254 7.32 -13.01 -35.87
C GLU A 254 6.08 -12.19 -36.24
N SER A 255 5.39 -11.58 -35.26
CA SER A 255 4.23 -10.71 -35.50
C SER A 255 4.59 -9.43 -36.24
N GLY A 256 5.84 -9.00 -36.15
CA GLY A 256 6.35 -7.77 -36.78
C GLY A 256 5.98 -6.48 -36.05
N THR A 257 5.13 -6.51 -35.02
CA THR A 257 4.75 -5.32 -34.24
C THR A 257 5.84 -4.94 -33.24
N THR A 258 6.45 -3.80 -33.47
CA THR A 258 7.47 -3.22 -32.60
C THR A 258 6.84 -2.36 -31.50
N PHE A 259 7.63 -1.91 -30.51
CA PHE A 259 7.15 -0.90 -29.56
C PHE A 259 6.76 0.41 -30.27
N SER A 260 7.41 0.77 -31.38
CA SER A 260 7.00 1.92 -32.19
C SER A 260 5.63 1.74 -32.86
N ASP A 261 5.22 0.50 -33.14
CA ASP A 261 3.92 0.19 -33.75
C ASP A 261 2.80 -0.03 -32.71
N ASP A 262 3.12 -0.13 -31.42
CA ASP A 262 2.15 -0.31 -30.34
C ASP A 262 1.41 1.02 -30.06
N GLU A 263 0.21 1.16 -30.61
CA GLU A 263 -0.63 2.35 -30.44
C GLU A 263 -0.89 2.72 -28.97
N ARG A 264 -0.99 1.73 -28.07
CA ARG A 264 -1.23 1.98 -26.64
C ARG A 264 -0.01 2.60 -26.00
N LEU A 265 1.15 1.98 -26.22
CA LEU A 265 2.43 2.52 -25.74
C LEU A 265 2.65 3.93 -26.30
N GLN A 266 2.50 4.14 -27.62
CA GLN A 266 2.75 5.45 -28.23
C GLN A 266 1.80 6.54 -27.74
N ARG A 267 0.51 6.21 -27.51
CA ARG A 267 -0.46 7.15 -26.94
C ARG A 267 -0.06 7.58 -25.52
N ILE A 268 0.26 6.61 -24.66
CA ILE A 268 0.65 6.88 -23.27
C ILE A 268 1.98 7.64 -23.23
N ARG A 269 2.98 7.20 -24.01
CA ARG A 269 4.29 7.86 -24.15
C ARG A 269 4.15 9.29 -24.66
N GLY A 270 3.27 9.53 -25.63
CA GLY A 270 3.01 10.85 -26.19
C GLY A 270 2.41 11.82 -25.18
N ARG A 271 1.49 11.36 -24.32
CA ARG A 271 0.94 12.17 -23.23
C ARG A 271 1.93 12.47 -22.11
N LEU A 272 2.96 11.63 -21.97
CA LEU A 272 4.05 11.79 -21.00
C LEU A 272 5.36 12.21 -21.70
N ALA A 273 5.28 12.88 -22.84
CA ALA A 273 6.44 13.28 -23.65
C ALA A 273 7.30 14.39 -23.00
N SER A 274 6.74 15.15 -22.05
CA SER A 274 7.45 16.15 -21.25
C SER A 274 8.31 15.57 -20.14
N GLU A 275 8.00 14.35 -19.68
CA GLU A 275 8.61 13.79 -18.48
C GLU A 275 10.04 13.30 -18.76
N GLN A 276 10.97 13.54 -17.83
CA GLN A 276 12.36 13.13 -17.99
C GLN A 276 12.53 11.62 -17.76
N LEU A 277 11.70 11.00 -16.92
CA LEU A 277 11.61 9.55 -16.76
C LEU A 277 10.23 9.10 -17.21
N PHE A 278 10.17 8.03 -18.00
CA PHE A 278 8.94 7.40 -18.44
C PHE A 278 9.04 5.89 -18.26
N VAL A 279 7.97 5.26 -17.78
CA VAL A 279 7.85 3.81 -17.62
C VAL A 279 6.46 3.40 -18.10
N TYR A 280 6.40 2.37 -18.94
CA TYR A 280 5.18 1.74 -19.41
C TYR A 280 5.16 0.28 -18.97
N VAL A 281 4.02 -0.16 -18.45
CA VAL A 281 3.78 -1.52 -17.99
C VAL A 281 2.54 -2.06 -18.72
N ASN A 282 2.74 -3.11 -19.52
CA ASN A 282 1.68 -3.86 -20.17
C ASN A 282 1.21 -5.00 -19.26
N THR A 283 0.22 -4.71 -18.43
CA THR A 283 -0.33 -5.64 -17.42
C THR A 283 -1.08 -6.81 -18.04
N ASP A 284 -1.74 -6.62 -19.19
CA ASP A 284 -2.35 -7.72 -19.94
C ASP A 284 -1.29 -8.73 -20.40
N LEU A 285 -0.15 -8.25 -20.91
CA LEU A 285 0.95 -9.13 -21.30
C LEU A 285 1.55 -9.91 -20.11
N ILE A 286 1.66 -9.26 -18.93
CA ILE A 286 2.06 -9.94 -17.68
C ILE A 286 1.07 -11.04 -17.32
N GLU A 287 -0.23 -10.76 -17.39
CA GLU A 287 -1.26 -11.73 -17.03
C GLU A 287 -1.22 -12.94 -17.97
N ARG A 288 -1.13 -12.72 -19.28
CA ARG A 288 -0.99 -13.78 -20.30
C ARG A 288 0.25 -14.65 -20.05
N TYR A 289 1.40 -14.02 -19.79
CA TYR A 289 2.63 -14.75 -19.49
C TYR A 289 2.53 -15.57 -18.20
N SER A 290 1.90 -15.01 -17.16
CA SER A 290 1.68 -15.71 -15.89
C SER A 290 0.77 -16.93 -16.05
N LYS A 291 -0.26 -16.83 -16.89
CA LYS A 291 -1.17 -17.95 -17.23
C LYS A 291 -0.41 -19.05 -17.97
N LEU A 292 0.36 -18.70 -19.01
CA LEU A 292 1.19 -19.65 -19.75
C LEU A 292 2.19 -20.37 -18.84
N THR A 293 2.91 -19.63 -18.00
CA THR A 293 3.90 -20.22 -17.07
C THR A 293 3.23 -21.15 -16.07
N ARG A 294 2.03 -20.79 -15.60
CA ARG A 294 1.25 -21.64 -14.69
C ARG A 294 0.82 -22.93 -15.38
N GLU A 295 0.26 -22.85 -16.58
CA GLU A 295 -0.14 -24.02 -17.37
C GLU A 295 1.04 -24.94 -17.66
N GLU A 296 2.21 -24.39 -18.00
CA GLU A 296 3.44 -25.17 -18.18
C GLU A 296 3.89 -25.85 -16.88
N SER A 297 3.86 -25.13 -15.74
CA SER A 297 4.21 -25.70 -14.45
C SER A 297 3.24 -26.80 -14.02
N GLU A 298 1.94 -26.64 -14.28
CA GLU A 298 0.91 -27.64 -14.04
C GLU A 298 1.11 -28.85 -14.96
N ALA A 299 1.41 -28.64 -16.25
CA ALA A 299 1.73 -29.71 -17.18
C ALA A 299 3.00 -30.48 -16.78
N GLN A 300 4.04 -29.79 -16.28
CA GLN A 300 5.26 -30.41 -15.77
C GLN A 300 5.00 -31.21 -14.48
N MET A 301 4.18 -30.69 -13.55
CA MET A 301 3.78 -31.44 -12.36
C MET A 301 2.97 -32.68 -12.73
N VAL A 302 2.04 -32.58 -13.68
CA VAL A 302 1.27 -33.73 -14.18
C VAL A 302 2.18 -34.74 -14.87
N ALA A 303 3.15 -34.29 -15.67
CA ALA A 303 4.13 -35.19 -16.31
C ALA A 303 5.03 -35.87 -15.28
N ALA A 304 5.54 -35.14 -14.28
CA ALA A 304 6.35 -35.69 -13.19
C ALA A 304 5.55 -36.67 -12.33
N GLN A 305 4.27 -36.39 -12.07
CA GLN A 305 3.38 -37.30 -11.35
C GLN A 305 3.13 -38.58 -12.14
N LYS A 306 2.92 -38.51 -13.46
CA LYS A 306 2.79 -39.68 -14.34
C LYS A 306 4.05 -40.56 -14.32
N VAL A 307 5.24 -39.94 -14.42
CA VAL A 307 6.51 -40.66 -14.32
C VAL A 307 6.66 -41.32 -12.94
N SER A 308 6.24 -40.65 -11.85
CA SER A 308 6.30 -41.22 -10.50
C SER A 308 5.32 -42.39 -10.29
N SER A 309 4.12 -42.35 -10.88
CA SER A 309 3.15 -43.44 -10.80
C SER A 309 3.59 -44.66 -11.61
N ASP A 310 4.25 -44.46 -12.74
CA ASP A 310 4.76 -45.57 -13.57
C ASP A 310 5.94 -46.30 -12.88
N VAL A 311 6.75 -45.60 -12.08
CA VAL A 311 7.85 -46.20 -11.30
C VAL A 311 7.35 -47.00 -10.08
N GLN A 312 6.17 -46.69 -9.53
CA GLN A 312 5.56 -47.45 -8.43
C GLN A 312 4.84 -48.73 -8.88
N MET A 313 4.67 -48.96 -10.19
CA MET A 313 4.07 -50.17 -10.76
C MET A 313 5.07 -51.28 -11.07
N ILE A 314 6.33 -51.20 -10.60
CA ILE A 314 7.25 -52.34 -10.65
C ILE A 314 6.74 -53.39 -9.65
N PRO A 315 6.32 -54.60 -10.09
CA PRO A 315 5.75 -55.60 -9.22
C PRO A 315 6.76 -56.00 -8.15
N ASN A 316 6.29 -56.05 -6.90
CA ASN A 316 7.02 -56.52 -5.74
C ASN A 316 7.42 -58.00 -5.96
N VAL A 317 8.56 -58.23 -6.61
CA VAL A 317 9.13 -59.56 -6.81
C VAL A 317 9.51 -60.09 -5.44
N GLN A 318 8.80 -61.14 -5.04
CA GLN A 318 9.01 -61.93 -3.83
C GLN A 318 10.49 -62.16 -3.54
N ARG A 319 11.01 -61.46 -2.52
CA ARG A 319 12.28 -61.81 -1.90
C ARG A 319 12.02 -62.95 -0.90
N ALA A 320 11.90 -64.16 -1.45
CA ALA A 320 11.92 -65.37 -0.65
C ALA A 320 13.35 -65.65 -0.17
N GLY A 321 13.51 -65.90 1.14
CA GLY A 321 14.65 -66.62 1.71
C GLY A 321 15.75 -65.77 2.35
N ARG A 322 15.57 -65.39 3.63
CA ARG A 322 16.67 -65.43 4.60
C ARG A 322 16.13 -65.62 6.02
N THR A 323 16.69 -66.64 6.67
CA THR A 323 16.33 -67.22 7.98
C THR A 323 16.71 -66.33 9.17
N PRO A 324 16.12 -66.58 10.35
CA PRO A 324 16.43 -65.88 11.60
C PRO A 324 17.56 -66.59 12.36
N ASN A 325 18.60 -65.86 12.73
CA ASN A 325 19.46 -66.03 13.92
C ASN A 325 20.76 -65.23 13.70
N ASP A 326 20.98 -64.17 14.48
CA ASP A 326 21.77 -64.26 15.70
C ASP A 326 21.93 -62.85 16.30
N SER A 327 21.72 -62.81 17.61
CA SER A 327 21.99 -61.67 18.46
C SER A 327 23.50 -61.53 18.64
N GLU A 328 24.06 -60.35 18.39
CA GLU A 328 25.27 -59.96 19.12
C GLU A 328 25.30 -58.44 19.34
N VAL A 329 25.41 -58.12 20.63
CA VAL A 329 25.60 -56.79 21.20
C VAL A 329 27.02 -56.34 20.91
N THR A 330 27.21 -55.14 20.39
CA THR A 330 28.41 -54.36 20.76
C THR A 330 28.18 -52.85 20.65
N GLU A 331 28.57 -52.21 21.73
CA GLU A 331 28.62 -50.78 22.01
C GLU A 331 29.59 -49.98 21.12
N THR A 332 29.47 -48.66 21.28
CA THR A 332 30.45 -47.57 21.08
C THR A 332 30.71 -47.02 19.69
N GLY A 333 30.61 -45.68 19.59
CA GLY A 333 31.25 -44.89 18.54
C GLY A 333 30.57 -43.56 18.25
N ASP A 334 30.83 -42.55 19.08
CA ASP A 334 30.59 -41.12 18.83
C ASP A 334 30.98 -40.66 17.42
N ILE A 335 30.13 -39.87 16.72
CA ILE A 335 30.56 -38.69 15.94
C ILE A 335 29.44 -37.62 15.92
N ALA A 336 29.87 -36.41 16.28
CA ALA A 336 29.25 -35.09 16.21
C ALA A 336 28.14 -34.85 15.17
N ASN A 337 27.00 -34.32 15.65
CA ASN A 337 25.94 -33.77 14.83
C ASN A 337 25.97 -32.23 14.89
N GLN A 338 26.29 -31.60 13.77
CA GLN A 338 26.27 -30.14 13.59
C GLN A 338 24.88 -29.68 13.14
N GLY A 339 24.33 -28.71 13.88
CA GLY A 339 23.63 -27.56 13.33
C GLY A 339 22.33 -27.78 12.56
N THR A 340 21.26 -28.16 13.26
CA THR A 340 19.88 -27.89 12.80
C THR A 340 19.42 -26.52 13.31
N ALA A 341 19.27 -25.58 12.37
CA ALA A 341 18.61 -24.29 12.60
C ALA A 341 17.12 -24.54 12.90
N ALA A 342 16.73 -24.34 14.15
CA ALA A 342 15.34 -24.36 14.57
C ALA A 342 14.63 -23.09 14.07
N VAL A 343 13.76 -23.26 13.09
CA VAL A 343 12.67 -22.33 12.78
C VAL A 343 11.66 -22.47 13.92
N VAL A 344 11.73 -21.56 14.89
CA VAL A 344 10.68 -21.41 15.92
C VAL A 344 9.62 -20.49 15.35
N GLY A 345 8.54 -21.10 14.85
CA GLY A 345 7.26 -20.43 14.70
C GLY A 345 6.50 -20.51 16.02
N THR A 346 6.20 -19.37 16.61
CA THR A 346 5.22 -19.24 17.70
C THR A 346 4.17 -18.24 17.29
N ASN A 347 2.98 -18.74 16.94
CA ASN A 347 1.74 -17.99 16.91
C ASN A 347 0.70 -18.84 17.66
N HIS A 348 0.52 -18.55 18.94
CA HIS A 348 -0.66 -18.85 19.76
C HIS A 348 -0.86 -17.59 20.61
N GLY A 349 -1.96 -16.85 20.39
CA GLY A 349 -3.09 -16.81 21.33
C GLY A 349 -2.84 -15.67 22.32
N THR A 350 -3.73 -14.71 22.55
CA THR A 350 -5.09 -14.90 23.03
C THR A 350 -5.83 -13.57 22.95
N GLY A 351 -7.07 -13.60 22.47
CA GLY A 351 -8.03 -12.55 22.75
C GLY A 351 -8.41 -12.62 24.22
N VAL A 352 -8.29 -11.50 24.92
CA VAL A 352 -8.90 -11.31 26.25
C VAL A 352 -9.96 -10.24 26.10
N VAL A 353 -11.20 -10.70 26.21
CA VAL A 353 -12.39 -9.89 26.49
C VAL A 353 -12.24 -9.40 27.93
N VAL A 354 -12.14 -8.08 28.14
CA VAL A 354 -12.31 -7.49 29.47
C VAL A 354 -13.64 -6.76 29.49
N GLY A 355 -14.55 -7.32 30.28
CA GLY A 355 -15.88 -6.79 30.53
C GLY A 355 -15.84 -5.51 31.35
N VAL A 356 -16.81 -4.67 31.03
CA VAL A 356 -17.24 -3.51 31.80
C VAL A 356 -17.59 -3.93 33.23
N THR A 357 -16.95 -3.32 34.22
CA THR A 357 -17.46 -3.28 35.60
C THR A 357 -17.71 -1.83 35.97
N LYS A 358 -18.98 -1.53 36.26
CA LYS A 358 -19.42 -0.35 37.00
C LYS A 358 -18.88 -0.47 38.42
N THR A 359 -18.41 0.64 38.99
CA THR A 359 -18.41 0.81 40.44
C THR A 359 -18.68 2.27 40.75
N ASP A 360 -19.75 2.48 41.51
CA ASP A 360 -20.19 3.74 42.06
C ASP A 360 -19.24 4.24 43.17
N SER A 361 -19.18 5.57 43.29
CA SER A 361 -19.14 6.39 44.51
C SER A 361 -18.17 6.03 45.65
N ASP A 362 -17.24 6.95 45.97
CA ASP A 362 -17.41 7.80 47.16
C ASP A 362 -16.40 8.96 47.27
N SER A 363 -16.99 10.13 47.54
CA SER A 363 -16.56 11.21 48.45
C SER A 363 -15.10 11.29 48.92
N GLN A 364 -14.47 12.46 48.71
CA GLN A 364 -13.94 13.24 49.83
C GLN A 364 -13.78 14.74 49.51
N THR A 365 -14.20 15.51 50.49
CA THR A 365 -14.25 16.96 50.68
C THR A 365 -12.89 17.67 50.77
N ALA A 366 -12.82 18.90 50.25
CA ALA A 366 -12.06 19.98 50.90
C ALA A 366 -12.62 21.36 50.53
N THR A 367 -12.94 22.11 51.59
CA THR A 367 -13.53 23.44 51.73
C THR A 367 -12.57 24.58 51.35
N VAL A 368 -13.08 25.74 50.91
CA VAL A 368 -12.74 27.15 51.30
C VAL A 368 -13.47 28.10 50.30
N THR A 369 -14.61 28.71 50.63
CA THR A 369 -14.91 29.98 51.37
C THR A 369 -15.25 31.15 50.44
N GLY A 370 -16.43 31.76 50.65
CA GLY A 370 -16.88 33.06 50.09
C GLY A 370 -18.36 33.05 49.71
N THR A 371 -19.31 33.09 50.67
CA THR A 371 -20.09 34.29 51.07
C THR A 371 -20.72 35.02 49.87
N ILE A 372 -22.06 35.00 49.69
CA ILE A 372 -22.96 36.11 50.05
C ILE A 372 -24.45 35.68 49.96
N GLN A 373 -25.19 36.07 50.99
CA GLN A 373 -26.63 36.39 51.13
C GLN A 373 -27.73 35.35 50.85
N THR A 374 -28.31 34.94 51.98
CA THR A 374 -29.67 34.51 52.28
C THR A 374 -30.75 35.52 51.83
N GLU A 375 -31.84 35.00 51.28
CA GLU A 375 -33.20 35.52 51.51
C GLU A 375 -34.14 34.32 51.67
N ALA A 376 -35.07 34.45 52.62
CA ALA A 376 -35.91 33.39 53.16
C ALA A 376 -37.38 33.64 52.81
N ASP A 377 -38.16 32.56 52.63
CA ASP A 377 -39.55 32.42 53.10
C ASP A 377 -40.02 30.98 52.81
N LYS A 378 -40.30 30.16 53.85
CA LYS A 378 -41.59 29.86 54.50
C LYS A 378 -42.47 28.85 53.73
N GLN A 379 -42.70 27.66 54.32
CA GLN A 379 -43.95 27.21 55.00
C GLN A 379 -45.13 27.05 54.03
N ASP A 380 -46.01 26.04 54.07
CA ASP A 380 -46.27 24.95 55.00
C ASP A 380 -47.14 23.89 54.29
N ALA A 381 -47.15 22.68 54.87
CA ALA A 381 -48.19 21.64 54.94
C ALA A 381 -49.43 21.67 54.01
N LEU A 382 -49.81 20.50 53.46
CA LEU A 382 -50.94 19.71 53.99
C LEU A 382 -51.14 18.36 53.27
N LEU A 383 -51.37 17.34 54.11
CA LEU A 383 -51.80 15.97 53.84
C LEU A 383 -53.21 15.92 53.23
N THR A 384 -53.54 14.88 52.46
CA THR A 384 -54.51 13.85 52.88
C THR A 384 -54.56 12.66 51.91
N GLU A 385 -54.50 11.46 52.51
CA GLU A 385 -54.89 10.17 51.95
C GLU A 385 -56.43 10.04 52.02
N GLU A 386 -57.09 9.38 51.05
CA GLU A 386 -58.01 8.26 51.31
C GLU A 386 -58.59 7.61 50.04
N GLU A 387 -58.86 6.31 50.20
CA GLU A 387 -59.81 5.44 49.49
C GLU A 387 -59.40 4.66 48.22
N THR A 388 -58.81 3.49 48.51
CA THR A 388 -59.12 2.19 47.88
C THR A 388 -60.59 1.79 48.00
N LYS A 389 -61.22 1.38 46.88
CA LYS A 389 -61.90 0.08 46.63
C LYS A 389 -62.93 0.19 45.49
N LEU A 390 -62.72 -0.54 44.40
CA LEU A 390 -63.69 -1.52 43.90
C LEU A 390 -63.03 -2.34 42.78
N ALA A 391 -63.04 -3.65 42.96
CA ALA A 391 -62.70 -4.65 41.96
C ALA A 391 -63.97 -5.46 41.64
N GLU A 392 -63.93 -6.11 40.49
CA GLU A 392 -64.86 -7.12 39.97
C GLU A 392 -66.10 -6.59 39.24
N ASP A 393 -65.97 -6.43 37.91
CA ASP A 393 -66.86 -7.15 37.00
C ASP A 393 -66.13 -7.56 35.72
N GLU A 394 -66.35 -8.81 35.34
CA GLU A 394 -65.59 -9.60 34.38
C GLU A 394 -65.97 -9.35 32.90
N ALA A 395 -64.94 -9.43 32.07
CA ALA A 395 -64.85 -10.21 30.83
C ALA A 395 -65.95 -10.10 29.75
N LYS A 396 -65.58 -9.46 28.63
CA LYS A 396 -65.40 -10.10 27.30
C LYS A 396 -65.10 -9.02 26.26
N GLU A 397 -63.83 -8.85 25.89
CA GLU A 397 -63.51 -8.44 24.53
C GLU A 397 -62.13 -8.92 24.09
N VAL A 398 -62.06 -9.18 22.80
CA VAL A 398 -61.12 -10.05 22.09
C VAL A 398 -59.70 -9.47 22.12
N LYS A 399 -58.75 -10.22 22.71
CA LYS A 399 -57.32 -10.02 22.44
C LYS A 399 -57.00 -10.48 21.03
N THR A 400 -56.96 -9.54 20.09
CA THR A 400 -56.06 -9.64 18.94
C THR A 400 -54.65 -9.50 19.51
N VAL A 401 -53.89 -10.59 19.52
CA VAL A 401 -52.45 -10.54 19.80
C VAL A 401 -51.82 -9.80 18.62
N GLU A 402 -51.59 -8.50 18.80
CA GLU A 402 -50.70 -7.73 17.94
C GLU A 402 -49.33 -8.39 18.04
N ALA A 403 -48.87 -8.95 16.91
CA ALA A 403 -47.52 -9.49 16.82
C ALA A 403 -46.53 -8.39 17.23
N PRO A 404 -45.46 -8.71 17.97
CA PRO A 404 -44.42 -7.72 18.26
C PRO A 404 -43.97 -7.08 16.94
N PRO A 405 -43.78 -5.75 16.86
CA PRO A 405 -43.40 -5.08 15.62
C PRO A 405 -42.17 -5.78 15.06
N ALA A 406 -42.32 -6.33 13.86
CA ALA A 406 -41.26 -7.04 13.18
C ALA A 406 -40.05 -6.11 13.06
N ASN A 407 -38.96 -6.49 13.74
CA ASN A 407 -37.62 -5.88 13.73
C ASN A 407 -37.38 -4.81 12.65
N ASP A 408 -37.53 -3.52 13.02
CA ASP A 408 -37.10 -2.39 12.18
C ASP A 408 -35.57 -2.32 11.97
N GLY A 409 -34.79 -3.22 12.58
CA GLY A 409 -33.35 -3.38 12.37
C GLY A 409 -32.93 -3.88 10.97
N VAL A 410 -33.88 -4.19 10.09
CA VAL A 410 -33.60 -4.65 8.71
C VAL A 410 -32.97 -3.53 7.86
N SER A 411 -33.33 -2.26 8.08
CA SER A 411 -32.85 -1.13 7.26
C SER A 411 -31.36 -0.83 7.44
N LEU A 412 -30.87 -0.80 8.70
CA LEU A 412 -29.47 -0.51 9.02
C LEU A 412 -28.53 -1.63 8.54
N ASN A 413 -28.96 -2.88 8.60
CA ASN A 413 -28.17 -4.01 8.10
C ASN A 413 -28.04 -4.00 6.58
N ILE A 414 -29.09 -3.57 5.86
CA ILE A 414 -29.04 -3.42 4.40
C ILE A 414 -28.08 -2.29 4.01
N LEU A 415 -28.20 -1.12 4.66
CA LEU A 415 -27.33 0.03 4.38
C LEU A 415 -25.87 -0.27 4.78
N GLY A 416 -25.66 -0.92 5.94
CA GLY A 416 -24.36 -1.37 6.39
C GLY A 416 -23.74 -2.43 5.48
N GLY A 417 -24.55 -3.35 4.94
CA GLY A 417 -24.11 -4.33 3.94
C GLY A 417 -23.70 -3.69 2.62
N LEU A 418 -24.42 -2.66 2.17
CA LEU A 418 -24.06 -1.85 1.00
C LEU A 418 -22.74 -1.11 1.22
N LEU A 419 -22.59 -0.42 2.35
CA LEU A 419 -21.36 0.30 2.70
C LEU A 419 -20.16 -0.65 2.86
N GLY A 420 -20.36 -1.82 3.46
CA GLY A 420 -19.33 -2.87 3.53
C GLY A 420 -18.94 -3.41 2.14
N GLY A 421 -19.91 -3.48 1.22
CA GLY A 421 -19.72 -3.90 -0.17
C GLY A 421 -18.78 -3.00 -0.98
N ILE A 422 -18.67 -1.71 -0.64
CA ILE A 422 -17.79 -0.73 -1.31
C ILE A 422 -16.30 -1.13 -1.21
N THR A 423 -15.93 -1.97 -0.26
CA THR A 423 -14.55 -2.48 -0.13
C THR A 423 -14.38 -3.91 -0.66
N GLY A 424 -15.48 -4.58 -1.01
CA GLY A 424 -15.52 -6.01 -1.33
C GLY A 424 -15.56 -6.29 -2.82
N GLY A 425 -14.42 -6.29 -3.50
CA GLY A 425 -14.33 -6.67 -4.91
C GLY A 425 -12.97 -7.25 -5.27
N MET A 426 -12.92 -8.13 -6.29
CA MET A 426 -11.64 -8.44 -6.92
C MET A 426 -11.17 -7.17 -7.63
N PRO A 427 -9.94 -6.70 -7.40
CA PRO A 427 -9.39 -5.57 -8.12
C PRO A 427 -9.32 -5.92 -9.60
N GLU A 428 -9.77 -5.01 -10.46
CA GLU A 428 -9.57 -5.10 -11.89
C GLU A 428 -8.27 -4.38 -12.22
N TRP A 429 -7.30 -5.12 -12.77
CA TRP A 429 -6.07 -4.50 -13.21
C TRP A 429 -6.33 -3.78 -14.54
N PRO A 430 -5.80 -2.57 -14.73
CA PRO A 430 -5.84 -1.92 -16.04
C PRO A 430 -5.13 -2.78 -17.07
N GLU A 431 -5.32 -2.52 -18.37
CA GLU A 431 -4.61 -3.24 -19.42
C GLU A 431 -3.19 -2.70 -19.65
N ALA A 432 -2.96 -1.42 -19.34
CA ALA A 432 -1.62 -0.86 -19.20
C ALA A 432 -1.57 0.34 -18.26
N VAL A 433 -0.36 0.62 -17.77
CA VAL A 433 -0.06 1.79 -16.95
C VAL A 433 1.18 2.50 -17.49
N GLY A 434 1.08 3.80 -17.70
CA GLY A 434 2.23 4.68 -17.91
C GLY A 434 2.53 5.48 -16.66
N VAL A 435 3.80 5.63 -16.31
CA VAL A 435 4.27 6.50 -15.25
C VAL A 435 5.32 7.43 -15.82
N GLY A 436 5.15 8.72 -15.63
CA GLY A 436 6.11 9.75 -15.97
C GLY A 436 6.57 10.48 -14.71
N VAL A 437 7.86 10.79 -14.63
CA VAL A 437 8.41 11.63 -13.55
C VAL A 437 9.10 12.84 -14.16
N GLY A 438 8.58 14.00 -13.76
CA GLY A 438 9.04 15.34 -14.05
C GLY A 438 9.84 15.95 -12.91
N PHE A 439 10.81 16.81 -13.22
CA PHE A 439 11.56 17.59 -12.23
C PHE A 439 11.37 19.08 -12.49
N GLU A 440 10.50 19.73 -11.72
CA GLU A 440 10.13 21.14 -11.90
C GLU A 440 10.44 21.95 -10.64
N GLY A 441 11.36 22.91 -10.76
CA GLY A 441 11.71 23.80 -9.63
C GLY A 441 12.09 23.03 -8.37
N SER A 442 11.31 23.22 -7.30
CA SER A 442 11.46 22.56 -5.99
C SER A 442 10.60 21.31 -5.81
N GLU A 443 9.96 20.81 -6.86
CA GLU A 443 9.01 19.69 -6.81
C GLU A 443 9.42 18.53 -7.73
N TYR A 444 8.95 17.34 -7.35
CA TYR A 444 8.86 16.19 -8.24
C TYR A 444 7.42 16.08 -8.72
N LEU A 445 7.26 16.01 -10.03
CA LEU A 445 5.98 15.79 -10.68
C LEU A 445 5.87 14.32 -11.05
N VAL A 446 4.85 13.63 -10.57
CA VAL A 446 4.59 12.23 -10.91
C VAL A 446 3.25 12.15 -11.62
N ARG A 447 3.26 11.73 -12.88
CA ARG A 447 2.04 11.50 -13.67
C ARG A 447 1.85 10.01 -13.92
N VAL A 448 0.67 9.50 -13.62
CA VAL A 448 0.30 8.10 -13.89
C VAL A 448 -0.89 8.09 -14.84
N LEU A 449 -0.73 7.46 -16.00
CA LEU A 449 -1.80 7.21 -16.96
C LEU A 449 -2.24 5.76 -16.86
N VAL A 450 -3.54 5.56 -16.68
CA VAL A 450 -4.17 4.25 -16.58
C VAL A 450 -5.03 4.03 -17.83
N ASP A 451 -4.67 3.04 -18.65
CA ASP A 451 -5.48 2.59 -19.80
C ASP A 451 -6.18 1.29 -19.43
N ASN A 452 -7.50 1.39 -19.32
CA ASN A 452 -8.41 0.32 -18.95
C ASN A 452 -8.86 -0.52 -20.17
N GLY A 453 -8.35 -0.23 -21.38
CA GLY A 453 -8.69 -0.98 -22.58
C GLY A 453 -9.93 -0.48 -23.30
N ALA A 454 -10.17 -1.02 -24.50
CA ALA A 454 -11.25 -0.53 -25.37
C ALA A 454 -12.66 -0.83 -24.84
N GLU A 455 -12.84 -1.96 -24.13
CA GLU A 455 -14.15 -2.33 -23.57
C GLU A 455 -14.55 -1.48 -22.37
N GLN A 456 -13.57 -0.99 -21.59
CA GLN A 456 -13.79 -0.15 -20.41
C GLN A 456 -13.78 1.36 -20.69
N ARG A 457 -13.58 1.77 -21.96
CA ARG A 457 -13.76 3.16 -22.43
C ARG A 457 -15.21 3.62 -22.48
N GLN A 458 -16.17 2.78 -22.10
CA GLN A 458 -17.54 3.24 -21.93
C GLN A 458 -17.59 4.30 -20.82
N PRO A 459 -18.19 5.48 -21.06
CA PRO A 459 -18.26 6.57 -20.10
C PRO A 459 -18.71 6.07 -18.72
N GLY A 460 -17.89 6.35 -17.70
CA GLY A 460 -18.10 6.00 -16.30
C GLY A 460 -17.97 4.51 -15.92
N ARG A 461 -17.46 3.62 -16.78
CA ARG A 461 -17.11 2.24 -16.38
C ARG A 461 -15.71 2.11 -15.79
N SER A 462 -14.83 3.06 -16.08
CA SER A 462 -13.47 3.04 -15.58
C SER A 462 -13.44 3.45 -14.10
N PRO A 463 -13.02 2.57 -13.17
CA PRO A 463 -12.90 2.94 -11.77
C PRO A 463 -11.83 4.02 -11.62
N LEU A 464 -12.07 5.00 -10.74
CA LEU A 464 -11.08 6.05 -10.47
C LEU A 464 -9.80 5.48 -9.85
N ILE A 465 -9.95 4.41 -9.08
CA ILE A 465 -8.85 3.72 -8.41
C ILE A 465 -9.00 2.24 -8.78
N PRO A 466 -8.06 1.63 -9.52
CA PRO A 466 -8.22 0.26 -10.02
C PRO A 466 -8.51 -0.80 -8.94
N PHE A 467 -8.02 -0.56 -7.73
CA PHE A 467 -8.22 -1.46 -6.59
C PHE A 467 -9.45 -1.13 -5.72
N LEU A 468 -10.20 -0.07 -6.05
CA LEU A 468 -11.48 0.29 -5.43
C LEU A 468 -12.56 0.43 -6.53
N PRO A 469 -13.02 -0.70 -7.10
CA PRO A 469 -13.90 -0.70 -8.28
C PRO A 469 -15.26 -0.02 -8.04
N PHE A 470 -15.63 0.23 -6.78
CA PHE A 470 -16.88 0.86 -6.39
C PHE A 470 -16.85 2.38 -6.38
N ILE A 471 -15.66 2.98 -6.54
CA ILE A 471 -15.51 4.41 -6.69
C ILE A 471 -15.69 4.74 -8.17
N ILE A 472 -16.96 4.89 -8.54
CA ILE A 472 -17.35 5.24 -9.90
C ILE A 472 -17.27 6.77 -10.04
N PRO A 473 -16.35 7.29 -10.85
CA PRO A 473 -16.19 8.72 -11.01
C PRO A 473 -17.45 9.34 -11.63
N GLY A 474 -17.89 10.45 -11.03
CA GLY A 474 -18.90 11.33 -11.62
C GLY A 474 -18.34 12.12 -12.82
N PRO A 475 -19.12 13.07 -13.38
CA PRO A 475 -18.58 14.02 -14.34
C PRO A 475 -17.44 14.83 -13.72
N PRO A 476 -16.43 15.26 -14.50
CA PRO A 476 -15.41 16.17 -14.01
C PRO A 476 -16.04 17.45 -13.46
N VAL A 477 -15.69 17.81 -12.21
CA VAL A 477 -16.20 19.03 -11.55
C VAL A 477 -15.06 19.98 -11.24
N LEU A 478 -15.38 21.27 -11.14
CA LEU A 478 -14.53 22.24 -10.46
C LEU A 478 -14.80 22.07 -8.96
N SER A 479 -13.76 21.87 -8.15
CA SER A 479 -13.97 21.66 -6.71
C SER A 479 -14.48 22.94 -6.05
N GLU A 480 -15.74 22.93 -5.64
CA GLU A 480 -16.36 24.01 -4.87
C GLU A 480 -16.19 23.79 -3.37
N ALA A 481 -15.84 22.58 -2.93
CA ALA A 481 -15.63 22.27 -1.51
C ALA A 481 -14.55 23.17 -0.86
N SER A 482 -13.52 23.55 -1.62
CA SER A 482 -12.49 24.49 -1.14
C SER A 482 -13.07 25.86 -0.75
N SER A 483 -14.15 26.30 -1.40
CA SER A 483 -14.80 27.59 -1.14
C SER A 483 -15.54 27.66 0.20
N ILE A 484 -15.78 26.53 0.86
CA ILE A 484 -16.43 26.44 2.17
C ILE A 484 -15.53 25.78 3.23
N ALA A 485 -14.58 24.95 2.83
CA ALA A 485 -13.63 24.34 3.76
C ALA A 485 -12.86 25.45 4.51
N PRO A 486 -12.63 25.35 5.83
CA PRO A 486 -11.86 26.35 6.55
C PRO A 486 -10.43 26.51 6.01
N ALA A 487 -9.87 27.73 5.97
CA ALA A 487 -8.46 27.96 5.59
C ALA A 487 -7.47 27.24 6.53
N THR A 488 -7.92 26.95 7.74
CA THR A 488 -7.16 26.23 8.75
C THR A 488 -7.13 24.71 8.53
N SER A 489 -7.80 24.21 7.48
CA SER A 489 -7.77 22.80 7.10
C SER A 489 -6.38 22.39 6.62
N GLU A 490 -5.82 21.38 7.26
CA GLU A 490 -4.48 20.89 6.93
C GLU A 490 -4.49 19.86 5.81
N MET A 491 -5.66 19.24 5.57
CA MET A 491 -5.92 18.32 4.48
C MET A 491 -7.30 18.60 3.89
N LEU A 492 -7.39 18.52 2.57
CA LEU A 492 -8.64 18.45 1.81
C LEU A 492 -8.54 17.27 0.84
N PHE A 493 -9.51 16.38 0.87
CA PHE A 493 -9.75 15.36 -0.15
C PHE A 493 -11.07 15.68 -0.81
N SER A 494 -11.14 15.79 -2.13
CA SER A 494 -12.37 15.98 -2.89
C SER A 494 -12.44 14.95 -4.01
N ILE A 495 -13.63 14.42 -4.28
CA ILE A 495 -13.88 13.42 -5.31
C ILE A 495 -15.24 13.65 -5.97
N SER A 496 -15.29 13.47 -7.29
CA SER A 496 -16.51 13.42 -8.08
C SER A 496 -17.05 11.99 -8.13
N LEU A 497 -18.28 11.78 -7.70
CA LEU A 497 -18.95 10.48 -7.62
C LEU A 497 -20.27 10.48 -8.39
N ASP A 498 -20.52 9.39 -9.12
CA ASP A 498 -21.83 9.10 -9.72
C ASP A 498 -22.66 8.27 -8.72
N ALA A 499 -23.24 8.93 -7.72
CA ALA A 499 -23.99 8.24 -6.66
C ALA A 499 -25.14 7.35 -7.19
N PRO A 500 -25.97 7.78 -8.18
CA PRO A 500 -26.97 6.92 -8.80
C PRO A 500 -26.38 5.62 -9.37
N ARG A 501 -25.25 5.72 -10.09
CA ARG A 501 -24.62 4.56 -10.70
C ARG A 501 -23.93 3.65 -9.70
N ILE A 502 -23.28 4.21 -8.68
CA ILE A 502 -22.73 3.44 -7.56
C ILE A 502 -23.84 2.61 -6.90
N PHE A 503 -25.01 3.20 -6.70
CA PHE A 503 -26.17 2.50 -6.15
C PHE A 503 -26.63 1.35 -7.05
N GLU A 504 -26.74 1.55 -8.35
CA GLU A 504 -27.12 0.50 -9.30
C GLU A 504 -26.16 -0.69 -9.29
N GLU A 505 -24.85 -0.43 -9.41
CA GLU A 505 -23.82 -1.46 -9.43
C GLU A 505 -23.76 -2.24 -8.10
N LEU A 506 -23.96 -1.57 -6.97
CA LEU A 506 -24.06 -2.23 -5.67
C LEU A 506 -25.30 -3.14 -5.58
N VAL A 507 -26.45 -2.70 -6.10
CA VAL A 507 -27.68 -3.50 -6.12
C VAL A 507 -27.52 -4.73 -7.01
N GLU A 508 -27.03 -4.56 -8.24
CA GLU A 508 -26.81 -5.65 -9.19
C GLU A 508 -25.83 -6.68 -8.65
N ARG A 509 -24.74 -6.24 -8.03
CA ARG A 509 -23.71 -7.13 -7.48
C ARG A 509 -24.20 -7.90 -6.26
N ALA A 510 -24.96 -7.25 -5.37
CA ALA A 510 -25.53 -7.93 -4.21
C ALA A 510 -26.49 -9.06 -4.64
N ASP A 511 -27.29 -8.81 -5.69
CA ASP A 511 -28.17 -9.83 -6.27
C ASP A 511 -27.37 -10.96 -6.95
N ALA A 512 -26.32 -10.62 -7.70
CA ALA A 512 -25.43 -11.60 -8.33
C ALA A 512 -24.69 -12.47 -7.31
N ALA A 513 -24.22 -11.90 -6.20
CA ALA A 513 -23.53 -12.62 -5.14
C ALA A 513 -24.44 -13.66 -4.47
N LYS A 514 -25.72 -13.32 -4.26
CA LYS A 514 -26.72 -14.26 -3.75
C LYS A 514 -26.98 -15.42 -4.72
N LEU A 515 -27.10 -15.12 -6.02
CA LEU A 515 -27.28 -16.16 -7.05
C LEU A 515 -26.08 -17.12 -7.09
N GLN A 516 -24.86 -16.61 -6.94
CA GLN A 516 -23.66 -17.45 -6.88
C GLN A 516 -23.64 -18.34 -5.64
N GLN A 517 -23.99 -17.81 -4.47
CA GLN A 517 -24.10 -18.60 -3.23
C GLN A 517 -25.13 -19.72 -3.35
N GLN A 518 -26.29 -19.45 -3.97
CA GLN A 518 -27.32 -20.46 -4.21
C GLN A 518 -26.90 -21.52 -5.22
N SER A 519 -26.08 -21.17 -6.22
CA SER A 519 -25.60 -22.12 -7.23
C SER A 519 -24.41 -22.98 -6.77
N GLY A 520 -23.63 -22.52 -5.79
CA GLY A 520 -22.42 -23.19 -5.32
C GLY A 520 -22.68 -24.29 -4.29
N GLU A 521 -23.79 -24.20 -3.55
CA GLU A 521 -24.26 -25.32 -2.75
C GLU A 521 -25.01 -26.29 -3.66
N ASN A 522 -24.38 -27.42 -4.01
CA ASN A 522 -25.02 -28.59 -4.64
C ASN A 522 -26.12 -29.23 -3.75
N ARG A 523 -26.79 -28.46 -2.89
CA ARG A 523 -27.98 -28.90 -2.19
C ARG A 523 -29.12 -28.92 -3.19
N ALA A 524 -29.72 -30.10 -3.36
CA ALA A 524 -30.99 -30.22 -4.06
C ALA A 524 -31.94 -29.13 -3.51
N PRO A 525 -32.65 -28.41 -4.38
CA PRO A 525 -33.54 -27.33 -3.96
C PRO A 525 -34.49 -27.89 -2.89
N VAL A 526 -34.41 -27.35 -1.68
CA VAL A 526 -35.31 -27.74 -0.60
C VAL A 526 -36.69 -27.21 -1.00
N THR A 527 -37.55 -28.11 -1.47
CA THR A 527 -38.91 -27.81 -1.90
C THR A 527 -39.67 -27.17 -0.73
N GLY A 528 -39.96 -25.88 -0.82
CA GLY A 528 -40.72 -25.14 0.20
C GLY A 528 -39.99 -23.97 0.87
N GLN A 529 -38.71 -23.69 0.56
CA GLN A 529 -38.12 -22.42 0.99
C GLN A 529 -38.68 -21.28 0.14
N GLU A 530 -39.34 -20.32 0.81
CA GLU A 530 -39.75 -19.06 0.20
C GLU A 530 -38.52 -18.38 -0.42
N LYS A 531 -38.65 -17.97 -1.68
CA LYS A 531 -37.59 -17.24 -2.39
C LYS A 531 -37.28 -15.98 -1.60
N GLU A 532 -36.09 -15.92 -1.00
CA GLU A 532 -35.67 -14.70 -0.31
C GLU A 532 -35.77 -13.51 -1.27
N PRO A 533 -36.31 -12.36 -0.82
CA PRO A 533 -36.37 -11.18 -1.67
C PRO A 533 -34.97 -10.70 -2.04
N THR A 534 -34.81 -10.39 -3.32
CA THR A 534 -33.65 -9.71 -3.89
C THR A 534 -33.43 -8.36 -3.20
N LEU A 535 -32.21 -7.82 -3.27
CA LEU A 535 -31.93 -6.50 -2.71
C LEU A 535 -32.79 -5.44 -3.40
N LYS A 536 -32.99 -5.57 -4.71
CA LYS A 536 -33.89 -4.69 -5.47
C LYS A 536 -35.34 -4.71 -4.95
N GLU A 537 -35.89 -5.88 -4.64
CA GLU A 537 -37.24 -6.01 -4.06
C GLU A 537 -37.30 -5.40 -2.64
N ARG A 538 -36.24 -5.56 -1.84
CA ARG A 538 -36.14 -4.92 -0.51
C ARG A 538 -36.05 -3.40 -0.61
N MET A 539 -35.36 -2.87 -1.61
CA MET A 539 -35.31 -1.42 -1.85
C MET A 539 -36.67 -0.89 -2.28
N ALA A 540 -37.34 -1.56 -3.21
CA ALA A 540 -38.69 -1.17 -3.65
C ALA A 540 -39.70 -1.17 -2.49
N SER A 541 -39.59 -2.11 -1.53
CA SER A 541 -40.44 -2.13 -0.35
C SER A 541 -40.12 -0.99 0.62
N LEU A 542 -38.84 -0.63 0.80
CA LEU A 542 -38.43 0.56 1.56
C LEU A 542 -38.94 1.85 0.93
N GLU A 543 -38.79 2.02 -0.39
CA GLU A 543 -39.27 3.19 -1.13
C GLU A 543 -40.79 3.35 -0.97
N THR A 544 -41.53 2.22 -1.01
CA THR A 544 -42.98 2.20 -0.77
C THR A 544 -43.31 2.57 0.67
N LYS A 545 -42.59 2.00 1.66
CA LYS A 545 -42.82 2.24 3.10
C LYS A 545 -42.60 3.72 3.45
N TYR A 546 -41.52 4.33 2.96
CA TYR A 546 -41.12 5.68 3.33
C TYR A 546 -41.55 6.77 2.33
N LYS A 547 -42.24 6.38 1.25
CA LYS A 547 -42.83 7.28 0.24
C LYS A 547 -41.80 8.22 -0.38
N PHE A 548 -40.63 7.70 -0.72
CA PHE A 548 -39.66 8.38 -1.57
C PHE A 548 -38.88 7.36 -2.38
N ARG A 549 -38.40 7.77 -3.56
CA ARG A 549 -37.54 6.92 -4.39
C ARG A 549 -36.07 7.20 -4.10
N ILE A 550 -35.30 6.17 -3.78
CA ILE A 550 -33.90 6.36 -3.39
C ILE A 550 -33.12 6.92 -4.58
N LYS A 551 -33.29 6.34 -5.77
CA LYS A 551 -32.54 6.76 -6.96
C LYS A 551 -33.09 8.06 -7.55
N GLU A 552 -34.39 8.12 -7.83
CA GLU A 552 -34.98 9.23 -8.59
C GLU A 552 -35.22 10.50 -7.76
N GLU A 553 -35.37 10.38 -6.45
CA GLU A 553 -35.62 11.53 -5.58
C GLU A 553 -34.39 11.82 -4.71
N PHE A 554 -33.97 10.87 -3.86
CA PHE A 554 -32.88 11.13 -2.92
C PHE A 554 -31.52 11.36 -3.61
N LEU A 555 -31.02 10.39 -4.38
CA LEU A 555 -29.73 10.51 -5.06
C LEU A 555 -29.74 11.60 -6.14
N ALA A 556 -30.89 11.89 -6.75
CA ALA A 556 -31.03 12.96 -7.73
C ALA A 556 -30.85 14.38 -7.15
N THR A 557 -31.02 14.55 -5.83
CA THR A 557 -30.75 15.82 -5.15
C THR A 557 -29.31 16.01 -4.73
N LEU A 558 -28.50 14.95 -4.75
CA LEU A 558 -27.07 15.03 -4.49
C LEU A 558 -26.35 15.59 -5.72
N GLY A 559 -25.35 16.43 -5.47
CA GLY A 559 -24.35 16.77 -6.47
C GLY A 559 -23.32 15.65 -6.63
N HIS A 560 -22.32 15.89 -7.46
CA HIS A 560 -21.27 14.91 -7.73
C HIS A 560 -20.05 15.05 -6.82
N GLU A 561 -19.81 16.22 -6.23
CA GLU A 561 -18.66 16.42 -5.36
C GLU A 561 -18.94 15.93 -3.93
N VAL A 562 -18.06 15.08 -3.41
CA VAL A 562 -17.94 14.76 -1.99
C VAL A 562 -16.51 15.10 -1.56
N ALA A 563 -16.38 15.84 -0.47
CA ALA A 563 -15.09 16.21 0.07
C ALA A 563 -14.98 15.93 1.57
N VAL A 564 -13.75 15.73 2.03
CA VAL A 564 -13.39 15.53 3.43
C VAL A 564 -12.30 16.53 3.76
N SER A 565 -12.51 17.31 4.80
CA SER A 565 -11.54 18.24 5.34
C SER A 565 -11.19 17.86 6.75
N ALA A 566 -9.89 17.79 7.07
CA ALA A 566 -9.45 17.29 8.37
C ALA A 566 -8.09 17.90 8.77
N PRO A 567 -7.78 17.95 10.08
CA PRO A 567 -6.42 18.12 10.53
C PRO A 567 -5.59 16.85 10.25
N LEU A 568 -4.27 17.00 10.11
CA LEU A 568 -3.37 15.86 9.88
C LEU A 568 -3.27 14.93 11.09
N SER A 569 -3.67 15.38 12.27
CA SER A 569 -3.71 14.56 13.49
C SER A 569 -4.69 13.40 13.42
N TYR A 570 -5.74 13.52 12.60
CA TYR A 570 -6.76 12.47 12.48
C TYR A 570 -6.21 11.19 11.82
N PHE A 571 -5.21 11.32 10.95
CA PHE A 571 -4.64 10.19 10.20
C PHE A 571 -3.44 9.54 10.88
N GLY A 572 -3.16 9.88 12.15
CA GLY A 572 -1.96 9.43 12.85
C GLY A 572 -0.65 9.91 12.23
N MET A 573 -0.72 10.83 11.25
CA MET A 573 0.46 11.44 10.62
C MET A 573 1.06 12.53 11.51
N SER A 574 0.32 13.02 12.51
CA SER A 574 0.87 13.92 13.52
C SER A 574 1.29 13.18 14.79
N ARG A 575 2.60 13.27 15.08
CA ARG A 575 3.26 13.28 16.39
C ARG A 575 3.00 12.11 17.34
N ARG A 576 4.01 11.23 17.47
CA ARG A 576 4.16 10.35 18.64
C ARG A 576 4.95 10.97 19.81
N GLY A 577 5.61 12.13 19.63
CA GLY A 577 6.73 12.50 20.52
C GLY A 577 6.76 13.90 21.13
N SER A 578 6.11 14.93 20.57
CA SER A 578 6.36 16.31 21.01
C SER A 578 5.17 16.92 21.73
N GLY A 579 5.23 16.85 23.07
CA GLY A 579 4.60 17.75 24.04
C GLY A 579 3.13 18.05 23.82
N ARG A 580 2.28 17.52 24.71
CA ARG A 580 0.87 17.89 24.98
C ARG A 580 0.55 19.28 24.41
N ARG A 581 0.19 19.36 23.12
CA ARG A 581 -0.34 20.60 22.56
C ARG A 581 -1.52 20.93 23.45
N SER A 582 -1.59 22.17 23.92
CA SER A 582 -2.73 22.57 24.72
C SER A 582 -3.97 22.18 23.91
N ALA A 583 -4.90 21.45 24.53
CA ALA A 583 -6.09 20.89 23.86
C ALA A 583 -6.91 21.93 23.07
N LYS A 584 -6.56 23.22 23.24
CA LYS A 584 -7.12 24.39 22.61
C LYS A 584 -6.78 24.56 21.11
N ASP A 585 -5.69 23.97 20.61
CA ASP A 585 -5.30 24.15 19.20
C ASP A 585 -5.80 23.04 18.25
N SER A 586 -6.29 21.92 18.79
CA SER A 586 -6.82 20.79 18.00
C SER A 586 -8.35 20.75 17.93
N ASP A 587 -9.02 21.89 18.07
CA ASP A 587 -10.49 22.00 17.96
C ASP A 587 -11.02 21.76 16.51
N ALA A 588 -10.17 21.30 15.59
CA ALA A 588 -10.56 20.92 14.24
C ALA A 588 -11.03 19.46 14.20
N GLY A 589 -12.33 19.19 14.18
CA GLY A 589 -12.83 17.87 13.81
C GLY A 589 -12.66 17.58 12.32
N ILE A 590 -12.85 16.32 11.95
CA ILE A 590 -13.08 15.92 10.55
C ILE A 590 -14.43 16.48 10.08
N VAL A 591 -14.48 16.98 8.86
CA VAL A 591 -15.69 17.52 8.23
C VAL A 591 -15.89 16.83 6.89
N VAL A 592 -17.07 16.30 6.64
CA VAL A 592 -17.50 15.79 5.33
C VAL A 592 -18.42 16.82 4.69
N LEU A 593 -18.17 17.11 3.42
CA LEU A 593 -18.88 18.07 2.59
C LEU A 593 -19.50 17.31 1.42
N ILE A 594 -20.83 17.31 1.31
CA ILE A 594 -21.54 16.63 0.23
C ILE A 594 -22.25 17.70 -0.59
N SER A 595 -21.86 17.86 -1.85
CA SER A 595 -22.54 18.80 -2.74
C SER A 595 -23.99 18.39 -2.98
N LEU A 596 -24.85 19.37 -3.16
CA LEU A 596 -26.29 19.22 -3.35
C LEU A 596 -26.67 19.93 -4.66
N LYS A 597 -27.37 19.21 -5.51
CA LYS A 597 -27.98 19.76 -6.72
C LYS A 597 -29.26 20.54 -6.40
N ASP A 598 -30.05 20.03 -5.45
CA ASP A 598 -31.26 20.68 -4.94
C ASP A 598 -31.29 20.59 -3.41
N ARG A 599 -30.81 21.66 -2.79
CA ARG A 599 -30.71 21.79 -1.33
C ARG A 599 -32.07 21.72 -0.64
N GLU A 600 -33.09 22.35 -1.21
CA GLU A 600 -34.41 22.43 -0.57
C GLU A 600 -35.14 21.09 -0.64
N ALA A 601 -35.08 20.41 -1.80
CA ALA A 601 -35.62 19.08 -1.94
C ALA A 601 -34.92 18.09 -0.99
N PHE A 602 -33.58 18.13 -0.90
CA PHE A 602 -32.83 17.28 0.04
C PHE A 602 -33.24 17.55 1.49
N ARG A 603 -33.32 18.82 1.89
CA ARG A 603 -33.74 19.22 3.25
C ARG A 603 -35.15 18.74 3.58
N ALA A 604 -36.08 18.82 2.63
CA ALA A 604 -37.45 18.33 2.81
C ALA A 604 -37.54 16.80 2.93
N MET A 605 -36.62 16.06 2.29
CA MET A 605 -36.53 14.60 2.37
C MET A 605 -35.86 14.10 3.65
N LEU A 606 -34.99 14.91 4.26
CA LEU A 606 -34.15 14.52 5.39
C LEU A 606 -34.92 13.77 6.51
N PRO A 607 -36.09 14.23 7.00
CA PRO A 607 -36.82 13.51 8.03
C PRO A 607 -37.25 12.09 7.60
N ARG A 608 -37.61 11.91 6.32
CA ARG A 608 -37.99 10.59 5.76
C ARG A 608 -36.79 9.67 5.62
N VAL A 609 -35.63 10.22 5.29
CA VAL A 609 -34.37 9.46 5.21
C VAL A 609 -33.97 8.98 6.60
N PHE A 610 -34.06 9.83 7.63
CA PHE A 610 -33.82 9.43 9.02
C PHE A 610 -34.81 8.38 9.52
N ASP A 611 -36.10 8.48 9.14
CA ASP A 611 -37.09 7.44 9.40
C ASP A 611 -36.70 6.11 8.71
N ALA A 612 -36.29 6.19 7.44
CA ALA A 612 -35.91 5.01 6.64
C ALA A 612 -34.77 4.19 7.23
N VAL A 613 -33.78 4.87 7.82
CA VAL A 613 -32.61 4.25 8.46
C VAL A 613 -32.82 3.97 9.96
N GLY A 614 -34.04 4.10 10.48
CA GLY A 614 -34.35 3.78 11.87
C GLY A 614 -33.82 4.78 12.90
N MET A 615 -33.52 6.01 12.47
CA MET A 615 -32.96 7.08 13.31
C MET A 615 -33.98 8.18 13.64
N LYS A 616 -35.28 7.96 13.40
CA LYS A 616 -36.35 8.94 13.68
C LYS A 616 -36.33 9.46 15.12
N ALA A 617 -36.28 8.57 16.10
CA ALA A 617 -36.27 8.96 17.51
C ALA A 617 -35.05 9.82 17.87
N ILE A 618 -33.91 9.57 17.22
CA ILE A 618 -32.69 10.37 17.42
C ILE A 618 -32.82 11.73 16.74
N PHE A 619 -33.43 11.76 15.55
CA PHE A 619 -33.71 13.00 14.82
C PHE A 619 -34.71 13.90 15.56
N ASP A 620 -35.74 13.33 16.19
CA ASP A 620 -36.71 14.09 16.99
C ASP A 620 -36.08 14.68 18.28
N LEU A 621 -34.97 14.10 18.75
CA LEU A 621 -34.17 14.61 19.87
C LEU A 621 -33.05 15.56 19.43
N ALA A 622 -32.97 15.88 18.14
CA ALA A 622 -31.92 16.73 17.61
C ALA A 622 -32.01 18.14 18.19
N ARG A 623 -30.84 18.71 18.53
CA ARG A 623 -30.74 20.08 19.04
C ARG A 623 -30.45 21.01 17.88
N THR A 624 -31.27 22.04 17.72
CA THR A 624 -31.03 23.09 16.72
C THR A 624 -30.34 24.27 17.37
N GLU A 625 -29.17 24.62 16.87
CA GLU A 625 -28.42 25.84 17.21
C GLU A 625 -28.38 26.75 15.96
N LYS A 626 -28.35 28.07 16.15
CA LYS A 626 -28.15 29.03 15.05
C LYS A 626 -26.76 29.65 15.13
N GLN A 627 -26.02 29.61 14.03
CA GLN A 627 -24.76 30.32 13.85
C GLN A 627 -24.95 31.32 12.70
N GLY A 628 -25.22 32.58 13.04
CA GLY A 628 -25.70 33.56 12.06
C GLY A 628 -27.04 33.13 11.45
N ASP A 629 -27.09 33.06 10.11
CA ASP A 629 -28.27 32.63 9.34
C ASP A 629 -28.29 31.11 9.06
N VAL A 630 -27.28 30.38 9.53
CA VAL A 630 -27.18 28.92 9.31
C VAL A 630 -27.69 28.18 10.53
N GLU A 631 -28.60 27.25 10.29
CA GLU A 631 -29.10 26.31 11.29
C GLU A 631 -28.20 25.08 11.34
N ILE A 632 -27.73 24.76 12.55
CA ILE A 632 -26.92 23.60 12.87
C ILE A 632 -27.80 22.62 13.64
N LEU A 633 -27.93 21.41 13.09
CA LEU A 633 -28.71 20.34 13.70
C LEU A 633 -27.75 19.30 14.30
N SER A 634 -27.69 19.23 15.63
CA SER A 634 -26.89 18.25 16.35
C SER A 634 -27.72 17.01 16.67
N ILE A 635 -27.32 15.87 16.11
CA ILE A 635 -28.02 14.58 16.18
C ILE A 635 -27.08 13.58 16.86
N ALA A 636 -27.29 13.32 18.16
CA ALA A 636 -26.44 12.45 18.97
C ALA A 636 -24.93 12.80 18.82
N ASP A 637 -24.17 11.94 18.15
CA ASP A 637 -22.70 11.99 18.03
C ASP A 637 -22.21 12.70 16.75
N PHE A 638 -23.09 13.40 16.04
CA PHE A 638 -22.69 14.22 14.90
C PHE A 638 -23.57 15.48 14.77
N SER A 639 -23.15 16.41 13.93
CA SER A 639 -23.89 17.63 13.61
C SER A 639 -23.88 17.87 12.11
N ILE A 640 -24.96 18.46 11.61
CA ILE A 640 -25.10 18.82 10.21
C ILE A 640 -25.51 20.29 10.04
N ALA A 641 -25.12 20.88 8.91
CA ALA A 641 -25.61 22.17 8.47
C ALA A 641 -25.64 22.26 6.95
N PHE A 642 -26.45 23.18 6.43
CA PHE A 642 -26.48 23.51 5.01
C PHE A 642 -25.71 24.81 4.78
N VAL A 643 -24.58 24.74 4.08
CA VAL A 643 -23.72 25.89 3.77
C VAL A 643 -23.59 25.98 2.25
N ASN A 644 -24.08 27.07 1.67
CA ASN A 644 -24.24 27.19 0.21
C ASN A 644 -25.00 25.98 -0.37
N ASN A 645 -24.42 25.29 -1.36
CA ASN A 645 -24.92 24.06 -1.98
C ASN A 645 -24.32 22.79 -1.37
N PHE A 646 -23.82 22.84 -0.13
CA PHE A 646 -23.25 21.67 0.54
C PHE A 646 -24.01 21.31 1.80
N LEU A 647 -24.18 20.00 2.00
CA LEU A 647 -24.43 19.41 3.31
C LEU A 647 -23.08 19.23 4.01
N VAL A 648 -22.91 19.92 5.12
CA VAL A 648 -21.75 19.81 6.02
C VAL A 648 -22.11 18.81 7.11
N VAL A 649 -21.27 17.80 7.32
CA VAL A 649 -21.43 16.77 8.36
C VAL A 649 -20.13 16.69 9.17
N ALA A 650 -20.21 16.76 10.50
CA ALA A 650 -19.05 16.63 11.38
C ALA A 650 -19.41 15.92 12.70
N PRO A 651 -18.42 15.40 13.46
CA PRO A 651 -18.68 14.74 14.76
C PRO A 651 -19.31 15.64 15.82
N ASP A 652 -19.21 16.96 15.69
CA ASP A 652 -19.67 17.90 16.69
C ASP A 652 -20.07 19.25 16.11
N GLY A 653 -20.88 19.99 16.85
CA GLY A 653 -21.37 21.31 16.43
C GLY A 653 -20.29 22.38 16.36
N LYS A 654 -19.15 22.26 17.06
CA LYS A 654 -18.04 23.23 16.94
C LYS A 654 -17.36 23.11 15.58
N SER A 655 -17.15 21.86 15.12
CA SER A 655 -16.58 21.58 13.80
C SER A 655 -17.47 22.12 12.68
N VAL A 656 -18.80 22.00 12.79
CA VAL A 656 -19.75 22.61 11.84
C VAL A 656 -19.70 24.15 11.92
N ARG A 657 -19.74 24.73 13.12
CA ARG A 657 -19.64 26.19 13.31
C ARG A 657 -18.40 26.78 12.65
N ARG A 658 -17.26 26.09 12.76
CA ARG A 658 -16.01 26.52 12.11
C ARG A 658 -16.14 26.63 10.59
N VAL A 659 -16.86 25.72 9.94
CA VAL A 659 -17.11 25.76 8.49
C VAL A 659 -18.01 26.94 8.14
N VAL A 660 -19.08 27.14 8.92
CA VAL A 660 -19.99 28.29 8.78
C VAL A 660 -19.23 29.61 8.95
N ASP A 661 -18.46 29.75 10.02
CA ASP A 661 -17.66 30.94 10.31
C ASP A 661 -16.62 31.20 9.23
N ALA A 662 -15.94 30.15 8.74
CA ALA A 662 -14.98 30.29 7.66
C ALA A 662 -15.64 30.82 6.38
N TYR A 663 -16.81 30.29 6.01
CA TYR A 663 -17.57 30.72 4.86
C TYR A 663 -18.07 32.17 5.02
N THR A 664 -18.68 32.51 6.15
CA THR A 664 -19.22 33.86 6.41
C THR A 664 -18.13 34.92 6.48
N ASN A 665 -16.95 34.59 7.02
CA ASN A 665 -15.83 35.53 7.17
C ASN A 665 -14.89 35.56 5.95
N GLY A 666 -15.11 34.72 4.93
CA GLY A 666 -14.22 34.60 3.77
C GLY A 666 -12.84 34.00 4.09
N THR A 667 -12.69 33.32 5.23
CA THR A 667 -11.45 32.63 5.63
C THR A 667 -11.50 31.15 5.25
N THR A 668 -11.86 30.89 3.99
CA THR A 668 -11.98 29.53 3.44
C THR A 668 -10.69 29.11 2.76
N LEU A 669 -10.50 27.81 2.58
CA LEU A 669 -9.30 27.23 1.97
C LEU A 669 -9.12 27.72 0.53
N GLY A 670 -10.21 27.85 -0.21
CA GLY A 670 -10.21 28.46 -1.54
C GLY A 670 -9.89 29.96 -1.53
N GLY A 671 -9.87 30.63 -0.37
CA GLY A 671 -9.38 31.99 -0.16
C GLY A 671 -7.92 32.07 0.29
N ASP A 672 -7.32 30.95 0.70
CA ASP A 672 -5.95 30.88 1.17
C ASP A 672 -4.95 30.94 0.00
N GLU A 673 -3.93 31.80 0.13
CA GLU A 673 -2.92 32.01 -0.93
C GLU A 673 -2.04 30.78 -1.13
N THR A 674 -1.70 30.06 -0.06
CA THR A 674 -0.87 28.85 -0.11
C THR A 674 -1.60 27.75 -0.87
N PHE A 675 -2.88 27.53 -0.55
CA PHE A 675 -3.72 26.59 -1.29
C PHE A 675 -3.81 26.97 -2.77
N ARG A 676 -4.14 28.23 -3.09
CA ARG A 676 -4.26 28.68 -4.49
C ARG A 676 -2.97 28.55 -5.28
N ALA A 677 -1.82 28.87 -4.68
CA ALA A 677 -0.53 28.70 -5.30
C ALA A 677 -0.23 27.22 -5.57
N ALA A 678 -0.46 26.36 -4.57
CA ALA A 678 -0.22 24.92 -4.66
C ALA A 678 -1.15 24.21 -5.64
N THR A 679 -2.38 24.67 -5.83
CA THR A 679 -3.37 24.04 -6.71
C THR A 679 -3.56 24.80 -8.03
N GLY A 680 -2.73 25.81 -8.32
CA GLY A 680 -2.88 26.66 -9.50
C GLY A 680 -2.56 25.97 -10.82
N TRP A 681 -1.83 24.85 -10.77
CA TRP A 681 -1.53 23.99 -11.92
C TRP A 681 -2.69 23.05 -12.30
N GLU A 682 -3.64 22.85 -11.39
CA GLU A 682 -4.65 21.80 -11.55
C GLU A 682 -5.56 22.04 -12.75
N PRO A 683 -6.02 20.98 -13.44
CA PRO A 683 -6.99 21.12 -14.50
C PRO A 683 -8.32 21.66 -13.93
N ASN A 684 -8.97 22.54 -14.70
CA ASN A 684 -10.27 23.11 -14.33
C ASN A 684 -11.35 22.06 -14.08
N GLN A 685 -11.19 20.86 -14.64
CA GLN A 685 -12.13 19.75 -14.57
C GLN A 685 -11.40 18.52 -14.03
N LYS A 686 -11.74 18.12 -12.80
CA LYS A 686 -11.09 17.00 -12.10
C LYS A 686 -12.11 16.02 -11.54
N LEU A 687 -11.67 14.78 -11.44
CA LEU A 687 -12.42 13.67 -10.84
C LEU A 687 -12.05 13.48 -9.37
N ALA A 688 -10.83 13.82 -8.97
CA ALA A 688 -10.44 13.90 -7.56
C ALA A 688 -9.32 14.90 -7.34
N GLN A 689 -9.19 15.34 -6.10
CA GLN A 689 -8.18 16.24 -5.60
C GLN A 689 -7.77 15.84 -4.18
N VAL A 690 -6.48 15.89 -3.88
CA VAL A 690 -5.96 15.87 -2.52
C VAL A 690 -5.05 17.08 -2.37
N TYR A 691 -5.24 17.82 -1.29
CA TYR A 691 -4.32 18.86 -0.83
C TYR A 691 -3.89 18.51 0.59
N ILE A 692 -2.59 18.59 0.84
CA ILE A 692 -2.00 18.51 2.18
C ILE A 692 -1.14 19.76 2.38
N SER A 693 -1.46 20.50 3.44
CA SER A 693 -0.78 21.76 3.75
C SER A 693 0.70 21.58 4.12
N PRO A 694 1.53 22.64 3.96
CA PRO A 694 2.94 22.64 4.38
C PRO A 694 3.18 22.26 5.85
N LYS A 695 2.15 22.41 6.71
CA LYS A 695 2.21 22.06 8.14
C LYS A 695 2.61 20.60 8.39
N LEU A 696 2.35 19.69 7.44
CA LEU A 696 2.85 18.31 7.53
C LEU A 696 4.38 18.30 7.63
N MET A 697 5.05 18.98 6.70
CA MET A 697 6.51 19.05 6.64
C MET A 697 7.08 19.83 7.82
N GLU A 698 6.43 20.92 8.24
CA GLU A 698 6.82 21.65 9.46
C GLU A 698 6.76 20.76 10.70
N GLY A 699 5.71 19.94 10.81
CA GLY A 699 5.55 18.94 11.86
C GLY A 699 6.67 17.90 11.83
N MET A 700 6.95 17.31 10.66
CA MET A 700 8.03 16.34 10.47
C MET A 700 9.40 16.94 10.79
N LEU A 701 9.66 18.18 10.37
CA LEU A 701 10.91 18.88 10.64
C LEU A 701 11.07 19.20 12.13
N ALA A 702 9.99 19.61 12.80
CA ALA A 702 9.98 19.83 14.25
C ALA A 702 10.26 18.54 15.02
N ASP A 703 9.62 17.43 14.62
CA ASP A 703 9.85 16.12 15.23
C ASP A 703 11.29 15.65 14.98
N LEU A 704 11.80 15.78 13.76
CA LEU A 704 13.18 15.44 13.42
C LEU A 704 14.19 16.26 14.24
N ARG A 705 13.96 17.58 14.40
CA ARG A 705 14.78 18.44 15.28
C ARG A 705 14.69 18.03 16.75
N SER A 706 13.53 17.59 17.22
CA SER A 706 13.38 17.08 18.59
C SER A 706 14.20 15.80 18.81
N MET A 707 14.22 14.92 17.82
CA MET A 707 15.06 13.72 17.81
C MET A 707 16.55 14.07 17.74
N SER A 708 16.91 15.16 17.05
CA SER A 708 18.29 15.65 16.94
C SER A 708 18.82 16.28 18.20
N ALA A 709 18.01 17.07 18.92
CA ALA A 709 18.42 17.75 20.14
C ALA A 709 19.01 16.75 21.16
N GLN A 710 18.43 15.56 21.13
CA GLN A 710 18.77 14.43 21.96
C GLN A 710 19.86 13.52 21.32
N GLY A 711 20.03 13.51 20.00
CA GLY A 711 20.85 12.52 19.28
C GLY A 711 22.36 12.73 19.22
N ASP A 712 23.01 11.73 18.62
CA ASP A 712 24.41 11.67 18.15
C ASP A 712 24.85 12.96 17.42
N PRO A 713 26.08 13.48 17.64
CA PRO A 713 26.66 14.56 16.84
C PRO A 713 26.46 14.42 15.32
N GLU A 714 26.56 13.21 14.77
CA GLU A 714 26.34 12.97 13.33
C GLU A 714 24.89 13.22 12.91
N VAL A 715 23.93 12.88 13.77
CA VAL A 715 22.50 13.15 13.54
C VAL A 715 22.23 14.66 13.64
N LYS A 716 22.88 15.35 14.58
CA LYS A 716 22.79 16.81 14.70
C LYS A 716 23.36 17.51 13.48
N GLU A 717 24.49 17.05 12.95
CA GLU A 717 25.09 17.57 11.74
C GLU A 717 24.19 17.32 10.52
N LEU A 718 23.70 16.08 10.34
CA LEU A 718 22.79 15.72 9.25
C LEU A 718 21.57 16.65 9.22
N ILE A 719 20.97 16.91 10.39
CA ILE A 719 19.76 17.74 10.52
C ILE A 719 20.11 19.23 10.43
N GLY A 720 21.27 19.65 10.92
CA GLY A 720 21.78 21.01 10.77
C GLY A 720 22.01 21.39 9.31
N ASN A 721 22.41 20.42 8.48
CA ASN A 721 22.60 20.59 7.04
C ASN A 721 21.29 20.45 6.23
N LEU A 722 20.18 20.10 6.88
CA LEU A 722 18.90 19.90 6.21
C LEU A 722 18.21 21.24 5.93
N SER A 723 18.49 21.81 4.76
CA SER A 723 17.78 22.97 4.22
C SER A 723 16.51 22.52 3.49
N VAL A 724 15.39 22.47 4.21
CA VAL A 724 14.08 22.09 3.66
C VAL A 724 13.08 23.23 3.83
N THR A 725 12.52 23.68 2.71
CA THR A 725 11.33 24.54 2.68
C THR A 725 10.10 23.66 2.77
N ALA A 726 9.21 23.95 3.72
CA ALA A 726 7.92 23.30 3.80
C ALA A 726 7.03 23.80 2.66
N ASP A 727 6.39 22.86 1.95
CA ASP A 727 5.51 23.17 0.83
C ASP A 727 4.34 22.18 0.81
N ALA A 728 3.31 22.48 0.05
CA ALA A 728 2.11 21.65 -0.03
C ALA A 728 2.35 20.38 -0.85
N ILE A 729 1.59 19.34 -0.54
CA ILE A 729 1.49 18.16 -1.41
C ILE A 729 0.14 18.24 -2.09
N THR A 730 0.14 18.19 -3.41
CA THR A 730 -1.10 18.21 -4.20
C THR A 730 -1.19 17.00 -5.11
N TYR A 731 -2.38 16.46 -5.23
CA TYR A 731 -2.71 15.40 -6.16
C TYR A 731 -4.01 15.73 -6.85
N ALA A 732 -4.10 15.44 -8.13
CA ALA A 732 -5.32 15.51 -8.91
C ALA A 732 -5.48 14.24 -9.76
N ALA A 733 -6.73 13.81 -9.93
CA ALA A 733 -7.09 12.84 -10.94
C ALA A 733 -8.02 13.51 -11.95
N SER A 734 -7.71 13.37 -13.23
CA SER A 734 -8.50 13.88 -14.34
C SER A 734 -8.63 12.79 -15.40
N GLY A 735 -9.82 12.63 -15.98
CA GLY A 735 -10.05 11.67 -17.06
C GLY A 735 -10.48 12.38 -18.32
N ASP A 736 -10.05 11.86 -19.46
CA ASP A 736 -10.68 12.08 -20.75
C ASP A 736 -11.27 10.77 -21.27
N ASP A 737 -11.83 10.78 -22.48
CA ASP A 737 -12.43 9.59 -23.11
C ASP A 737 -11.43 8.44 -23.36
N GLN A 738 -10.12 8.68 -23.19
CA GLN A 738 -9.08 7.72 -23.57
C GLN A 738 -8.32 7.12 -22.41
N ALA A 739 -8.01 7.90 -21.36
CA ALA A 739 -7.28 7.41 -20.20
C ALA A 739 -7.55 8.26 -18.95
N LEU A 740 -7.37 7.63 -17.80
CA LEU A 740 -7.36 8.31 -16.51
C LEU A 740 -5.93 8.77 -16.20
N MET A 741 -5.77 10.06 -15.93
CA MET A 741 -4.50 10.67 -15.55
C MET A 741 -4.52 11.06 -14.08
N HIS A 742 -3.55 10.57 -13.34
CA HIS A 742 -3.24 10.97 -11.98
C HIS A 742 -1.99 11.84 -12.00
N GLU A 743 -2.01 12.95 -11.29
CA GLU A 743 -0.89 13.88 -11.20
C GLU A 743 -0.62 14.18 -9.74
N LEU A 744 0.63 14.03 -9.31
CA LEU A 744 1.08 14.18 -7.94
C LEU A 744 2.29 15.10 -7.91
N HIS A 745 2.18 16.20 -7.18
CA HIS A 745 3.27 17.14 -6.91
C HIS A 745 3.82 16.86 -5.52
N LEU A 746 5.10 16.51 -5.46
CA LEU A 746 5.81 16.20 -4.23
C LEU A 746 6.94 17.22 -4.04
N PRO A 747 6.92 18.02 -2.96
CA PRO A 747 8.04 18.88 -2.63
C PRO A 747 9.33 18.06 -2.45
N LYS A 748 10.43 18.48 -3.07
CA LYS A 748 11.74 17.83 -2.90
C LYS A 748 12.16 17.78 -1.44
N GLY A 749 11.78 18.81 -0.69
CA GLY A 749 11.99 18.90 0.75
C GLY A 749 11.37 17.74 1.53
N LEU A 750 10.22 17.23 1.07
CA LEU A 750 9.54 16.10 1.71
C LEU A 750 10.37 14.82 1.61
N ILE A 751 10.93 14.53 0.43
CA ILE A 751 11.78 13.36 0.21
C ILE A 751 13.06 13.46 1.07
N LYS A 752 13.67 14.65 1.14
CA LYS A 752 14.82 14.91 2.02
C LYS A 752 14.47 14.69 3.49
N LEU A 753 13.29 15.13 3.94
CA LEU A 753 12.79 14.89 5.31
C LEU A 753 12.57 13.41 5.60
N PHE A 754 11.88 12.68 4.71
CA PHE A 754 11.61 11.25 4.90
C PHE A 754 12.89 10.44 5.02
N ALA A 755 13.83 10.66 4.12
CA ALA A 755 15.05 9.90 4.11
C ALA A 755 16.01 10.32 5.25
N SER A 756 15.99 11.58 5.68
CA SER A 756 16.66 12.00 6.91
C SER A 756 16.04 11.31 8.13
N SER A 757 14.72 11.28 8.24
CA SER A 757 13.99 10.59 9.32
C SER A 757 14.31 9.09 9.34
N ALA A 758 14.28 8.43 8.18
CA ALA A 758 14.64 7.02 8.05
C ALA A 758 16.11 6.79 8.43
N SER A 759 17.03 7.67 8.02
CA SER A 759 18.45 7.58 8.39
C SER A 759 18.64 7.68 9.90
N VAL A 760 17.95 8.63 10.53
CA VAL A 760 17.95 8.77 11.99
C VAL A 760 17.36 7.54 12.66
N ALA A 761 16.25 7.01 12.15
CA ALA A 761 15.63 5.80 12.69
C ALA A 761 16.55 4.58 12.60
N ILE A 762 17.26 4.38 11.47
CA ILE A 762 18.24 3.29 11.33
C ILE A 762 19.42 3.48 12.28
N LYS A 763 19.97 4.69 12.39
CA LYS A 763 21.05 4.98 13.33
C LYS A 763 20.62 4.80 14.79
N GLN A 764 19.37 5.12 15.12
CA GLN A 764 18.82 4.98 16.47
C GLN A 764 18.31 3.56 16.77
N ALA A 765 18.07 2.71 15.77
CA ALA A 765 17.49 1.38 15.98
C ALA A 765 18.31 0.49 16.96
N PRO A 766 19.66 0.44 16.90
CA PRO A 766 20.45 -0.31 17.88
C PRO A 766 20.29 0.22 19.31
N LEU A 767 20.16 1.53 19.45
CA LEU A 767 20.00 2.22 20.73
C LEU A 767 18.61 1.94 21.33
N LEU A 768 17.55 2.15 20.54
CA LEU A 768 16.17 1.85 20.93
C LEU A 768 15.98 0.38 21.25
N GLY A 769 16.57 -0.53 20.44
CA GLY A 769 16.52 -1.96 20.69
C GLY A 769 17.22 -2.36 22.00
N SER A 770 18.30 -1.68 22.37
CA SER A 770 18.99 -1.90 23.64
C SER A 770 18.17 -1.37 24.82
N GLU A 771 17.57 -0.19 24.67
CA GLU A 771 16.64 0.39 25.66
C GLU A 771 15.43 -0.50 25.91
N SER A 772 14.75 -0.98 24.86
CA SER A 772 13.62 -1.89 24.99
C SER A 772 14.01 -3.20 25.69
N ARG A 773 15.21 -3.74 25.44
CA ARG A 773 15.70 -4.93 26.16
C ARG A 773 16.00 -4.64 27.62
N ALA A 774 16.53 -3.46 27.94
CA ALA A 774 16.77 -3.04 29.31
C ALA A 774 15.45 -2.92 30.09
N MET A 775 14.45 -2.26 29.50
CA MET A 775 13.08 -2.17 30.05
C MET A 775 12.49 -3.56 30.30
N TYR A 776 12.53 -4.43 29.29
CA TYR A 776 12.06 -5.82 29.40
C TYR A 776 12.78 -6.60 30.50
N SER A 777 14.09 -6.43 30.63
CA SER A 777 14.88 -7.10 31.67
C SER A 777 14.49 -6.65 33.07
N LEU A 778 14.24 -5.35 33.27
CA LEU A 778 13.79 -4.80 34.55
C LEU A 778 12.40 -5.30 34.93
N THR A 779 11.45 -5.29 33.99
CA THR A 779 10.09 -5.84 34.23
C THR A 779 10.17 -7.33 34.57
N THR A 780 11.01 -8.10 33.86
CA THR A 780 11.21 -9.53 34.15
C THR A 780 11.83 -9.77 35.54
N ILE A 781 12.75 -8.90 35.98
CA ILE A 781 13.32 -8.97 37.34
C ILE A 781 12.25 -8.68 38.39
N ALA A 782 11.43 -7.64 38.19
CA ALA A 782 10.36 -7.30 39.14
C ALA A 782 9.34 -8.44 39.29
N GLU A 783 8.91 -9.06 38.18
CA GLU A 783 8.03 -10.24 38.20
C GLU A 783 8.68 -11.45 38.89
N ALA A 784 9.99 -11.66 38.68
CA ALA A 784 10.74 -12.75 39.32
C ALA A 784 10.87 -12.55 40.84
N GLU A 785 11.06 -11.30 41.29
CA GLU A 785 11.08 -10.92 42.70
C GLU A 785 9.73 -11.15 43.39
N GLU A 786 8.63 -10.79 42.73
CA GLU A 786 7.27 -11.08 43.20
C GLU A 786 7.03 -12.60 43.32
N SER A 787 7.48 -13.37 42.32
CA SER A 787 7.42 -14.84 42.36
C SER A 787 8.28 -15.44 43.47
N TYR A 788 9.43 -14.86 43.78
CA TYR A 788 10.31 -15.34 44.84
C TYR A 788 9.70 -15.08 46.23
N LYS A 789 9.19 -13.87 46.46
CA LYS A 789 8.54 -13.48 47.72
C LYS A 789 7.28 -14.30 48.01
N SER A 790 6.45 -14.54 47.00
CA SER A 790 5.22 -15.36 47.14
C SER A 790 5.49 -16.84 47.45
N LYS A 791 6.67 -17.37 47.10
CA LYS A 791 7.06 -18.77 47.39
C LYS A 791 7.60 -19.00 48.80
N GLY A 792 7.35 -18.08 49.74
CA GLY A 792 7.48 -18.33 51.18
C GLY A 792 8.84 -17.99 51.79
N LYS A 793 9.59 -17.05 51.21
CA LYS A 793 10.76 -16.45 51.84
C LYS A 793 10.41 -15.03 52.28
N SER A 794 10.79 -14.65 53.51
CA SER A 794 10.50 -13.35 54.12
C SER A 794 11.37 -12.21 53.57
N GLY A 795 11.49 -12.09 52.24
CA GLY A 795 12.29 -11.06 51.57
C GLY A 795 12.47 -11.29 50.08
N TYR A 796 13.12 -10.33 49.43
CA TYR A 796 13.50 -10.37 48.01
C TYR A 796 14.82 -11.10 47.78
N ALA A 797 15.10 -11.51 46.55
CA ALA A 797 16.26 -12.30 46.16
C ALA A 797 17.39 -11.45 45.59
N THR A 798 18.64 -11.90 45.76
CA THR A 798 19.72 -11.32 44.95
C THR A 798 19.62 -11.83 43.50
N LEU A 799 20.24 -11.11 42.56
CA LEU A 799 20.23 -11.48 41.14
C LEU A 799 20.75 -12.91 40.89
N ASP A 800 21.77 -13.34 41.65
CA ASP A 800 22.32 -14.70 41.56
C ASP A 800 21.36 -15.76 42.12
N GLU A 801 20.55 -15.41 43.12
CA GLU A 801 19.50 -16.30 43.63
C GLU A 801 18.37 -16.47 42.61
N LEU A 802 17.93 -15.39 41.96
CA LEU A 802 16.94 -15.46 40.87
C LEU A 802 17.43 -16.37 39.74
N LYS A 803 18.70 -16.24 39.33
CA LYS A 803 19.34 -17.13 38.33
C LYS A 803 19.40 -18.57 38.81
N LYS A 804 19.87 -18.81 40.04
CA LYS A 804 20.01 -20.16 40.61
C LYS A 804 18.66 -20.87 40.73
N LYS A 805 17.59 -20.12 40.99
CA LYS A 805 16.20 -20.62 41.04
C LYS A 805 15.53 -20.70 39.67
N LYS A 806 16.22 -20.28 38.60
CA LYS A 806 15.69 -20.21 37.22
C LYS A 806 14.40 -19.40 37.13
N LEU A 807 14.28 -18.34 37.96
CA LEU A 807 13.15 -17.42 37.91
C LEU A 807 13.32 -16.37 36.80
N ILE A 808 14.55 -16.14 36.36
CA ILE A 808 14.86 -15.38 35.15
C ILE A 808 15.56 -16.26 34.10
N PRO A 809 15.34 -16.03 32.79
CA PRO A 809 15.99 -16.79 31.72
C PRO A 809 17.52 -16.70 31.77
N ALA A 810 18.20 -17.83 31.49
CA ALA A 810 19.64 -17.81 31.26
C ALA A 810 19.93 -16.95 30.02
N GLY A 811 20.76 -15.92 30.19
CA GLY A 811 21.07 -14.96 29.13
C GLY A 811 20.21 -13.71 29.08
N LEU A 812 19.24 -13.51 30.00
CA LEU A 812 18.45 -12.27 30.07
C LEU A 812 19.34 -11.01 30.13
N LEU A 813 20.46 -11.11 30.84
CA LEU A 813 21.40 -10.00 31.04
C LEU A 813 22.57 -10.04 30.06
N ASP A 814 22.69 -11.11 29.27
CA ASP A 814 23.79 -11.25 28.33
C ASP A 814 23.47 -10.39 27.09
N ASN A 815 24.43 -9.58 26.65
CA ASN A 815 24.25 -8.64 25.53
C ASN A 815 23.19 -7.54 25.78
N SER A 816 22.88 -7.24 27.04
CA SER A 816 21.89 -6.21 27.40
C SER A 816 22.33 -4.80 26.97
N ASN A 817 23.60 -4.57 26.60
CA ASN A 817 24.17 -3.24 26.33
C ASN A 817 24.03 -2.25 27.51
N TYR A 818 23.56 -2.77 28.66
CA TYR A 818 23.15 -2.06 29.86
C TYR A 818 23.70 -2.79 31.08
N LYS A 819 24.29 -2.03 31.99
CA LYS A 819 24.61 -2.52 33.32
C LYS A 819 23.33 -2.58 34.14
N ILE A 820 22.91 -3.79 34.47
CA ILE A 820 21.73 -4.04 35.29
C ILE A 820 22.21 -4.37 36.72
N ASP A 821 21.85 -3.50 37.66
CA ASP A 821 22.17 -3.65 39.08
C ASP A 821 20.86 -3.87 39.86
N LEU A 822 20.83 -4.88 40.73
CA LEU A 822 19.72 -5.20 41.63
C LEU A 822 20.23 -5.13 43.08
N THR A 823 19.62 -4.28 43.89
CA THR A 823 19.92 -4.13 45.32
C THR A 823 18.70 -4.55 46.13
N VAL A 824 18.92 -5.41 47.14
CA VAL A 824 17.86 -5.87 48.05
C VAL A 824 18.14 -5.36 49.46
N SER A 825 17.13 -4.76 50.08
CA SER A 825 17.19 -4.23 51.45
C SER A 825 15.96 -4.69 52.25
N GLY A 826 16.06 -5.88 52.87
CA GLY A 826 14.98 -6.45 53.67
C GLY A 826 13.72 -6.76 52.82
N ASP A 827 12.65 -6.01 53.08
CA ASP A 827 11.35 -6.13 52.43
C ASP A 827 11.17 -5.18 51.23
N SER A 828 12.26 -4.67 50.65
CA SER A 828 12.27 -3.82 49.44
C SER A 828 13.36 -4.25 48.47
N PHE A 829 13.20 -3.93 47.18
CA PHE A 829 14.24 -4.11 46.17
C PHE A 829 14.26 -2.93 45.20
N GLU A 830 15.44 -2.67 44.64
CA GLU A 830 15.62 -1.67 43.60
C GLU A 830 16.44 -2.29 42.46
N ALA A 831 15.88 -2.28 41.26
CA ALA A 831 16.57 -2.68 40.05
C ALA A 831 16.76 -1.49 39.11
N THR A 832 17.96 -1.34 38.56
CA THR A 832 18.28 -0.26 37.64
C THR A 832 19.04 -0.76 36.43
N ALA A 833 18.76 -0.18 35.28
CA ALA A 833 19.51 -0.41 34.05
C ALA A 833 20.15 0.91 33.61
N THR A 834 21.48 0.93 33.58
CA THR A 834 22.29 2.08 33.13
C THR A 834 23.03 1.70 31.85
N PRO A 835 23.05 2.53 30.79
CA PRO A 835 23.74 2.17 29.55
C PRO A 835 25.25 1.98 29.83
N ILE A 836 25.85 0.94 29.26
CA ILE A 836 27.30 0.68 29.42
C ILE A 836 28.11 1.79 28.77
N GLU A 837 27.64 2.27 27.61
CA GLU A 837 28.21 3.38 26.86
C GLU A 837 27.08 4.35 26.51
N TYR A 838 27.08 5.50 27.17
CA TYR A 838 26.10 6.56 26.94
C TYR A 838 26.19 7.08 25.50
N GLY A 839 25.06 7.17 24.81
CA GLY A 839 24.98 7.65 23.43
C GLY A 839 25.21 6.56 22.37
N GLY A 840 26.09 5.60 22.63
CA GLY A 840 26.38 4.49 21.69
C GLY A 840 25.47 3.27 21.88
N LYS A 841 25.33 2.80 23.13
CA LYS A 841 24.60 1.57 23.47
C LYS A 841 23.24 1.82 24.11
N GLY A 842 22.99 3.05 24.54
CA GLY A 842 21.79 3.46 25.22
C GLY A 842 21.91 4.89 25.73
N ARG A 843 20.79 5.57 25.97
CA ARG A 843 20.81 6.94 26.50
C ARG A 843 20.02 7.08 27.78
N ARG A 844 18.83 6.47 27.84
CA ARG A 844 18.02 6.50 29.05
C ARG A 844 18.54 5.51 30.07
N SER A 845 18.45 5.87 31.34
CA SER A 845 18.57 4.92 32.43
C SER A 845 17.19 4.62 32.97
N PHE A 846 17.01 3.40 33.46
CA PHE A 846 15.71 2.90 33.92
C PHE A 846 15.79 2.42 35.36
N PHE A 847 14.68 2.56 36.07
CA PHE A 847 14.51 2.19 37.47
C PHE A 847 13.17 1.46 37.64
N ILE A 848 13.16 0.39 38.44
CA ILE A 848 11.95 -0.28 38.91
C ILE A 848 12.19 -0.76 40.35
N ASP A 849 11.17 -0.69 41.18
CA ASP A 849 11.17 -1.12 42.58
C ASP A 849 10.00 -2.08 42.85
N GLU A 850 9.71 -2.36 44.12
CA GLU A 850 8.59 -3.22 44.52
C GLU A 850 7.21 -2.72 44.10
N SER A 851 7.06 -1.48 43.64
CA SER A 851 5.80 -0.97 43.11
C SER A 851 5.47 -1.51 41.72
N GLY A 852 6.45 -2.10 41.03
CA GLY A 852 6.33 -2.58 39.64
C GLY A 852 6.23 -1.46 38.60
N LYS A 853 6.33 -0.18 39.00
CA LYS A 853 6.29 0.96 38.07
C LYS A 853 7.66 1.19 37.46
N LEU A 854 7.75 0.99 36.15
CA LEU A 854 8.96 1.30 35.40
C LEU A 854 9.09 2.82 35.24
N ARG A 855 10.26 3.35 35.60
CA ARG A 855 10.60 4.77 35.51
C ARG A 855 11.89 4.93 34.72
N GLY A 856 12.11 6.11 34.15
CA GLY A 856 13.38 6.39 33.53
C GLY A 856 13.48 7.76 32.88
N ALA A 857 14.71 8.22 32.74
CA ALA A 857 15.04 9.50 32.13
C ALA A 857 16.44 9.42 31.50
N ASP A 858 16.78 10.41 30.68
CA ASP A 858 18.15 10.60 30.20
C ASP A 858 19.00 11.25 31.29
N HIS A 859 19.80 10.43 31.96
CA HIS A 859 20.67 10.83 33.08
C HIS A 859 22.13 11.04 32.65
N GLY A 860 22.42 11.15 31.36
CA GLY A 860 23.80 11.29 30.88
C GLY A 860 24.67 10.08 31.24
N GLY A 861 24.09 8.88 31.27
CA GLY A 861 24.76 7.64 31.67
C GLY A 861 24.85 7.41 33.18
N LYS A 862 24.20 8.24 34.00
CA LYS A 862 24.05 7.98 35.45
C LYS A 862 22.84 7.10 35.74
N ARG A 863 22.78 6.54 36.95
CA ARG A 863 21.70 5.65 37.41
C ARG A 863 20.37 6.41 37.53
N ALA A 864 19.27 5.79 37.11
CA ALA A 864 17.91 6.29 37.34
C ALA A 864 17.46 6.05 38.80
N THR A 865 16.46 6.80 39.24
CA THR A 865 15.97 6.80 40.63
C THR A 865 14.44 6.79 40.70
N VAL A 866 13.90 6.57 41.90
CA VAL A 866 12.45 6.62 42.16
C VAL A 866 11.80 7.98 41.83
N SER A 867 12.60 9.06 41.81
CA SER A 867 12.13 10.41 41.46
C SER A 867 11.88 10.60 39.96
N ASP A 868 12.32 9.67 39.12
CA ASP A 868 12.07 9.73 37.68
C ASP A 868 10.59 9.50 37.35
N GLU A 869 10.14 10.11 36.26
CA GLU A 869 8.77 9.95 35.78
C GLU A 869 8.52 8.49 35.36
N PRO A 870 7.32 7.95 35.64
CA PRO A 870 6.89 6.67 35.09
C PRO A 870 6.95 6.68 33.56
N ILE A 871 7.37 5.57 32.97
CA ILE A 871 7.33 5.34 31.53
C ILE A 871 6.19 4.36 31.27
N ASP A 872 5.22 4.80 30.46
CA ASP A 872 4.07 4.00 30.03
C ASP A 872 4.44 2.96 28.95
#